data_AF-A0AB39WLC4-F1
#
_entry.id   AF-A0AB39WLC4-F1
#
_cell.length_a   1.000
_cell.length_b   1.000
_cell.length_c   1.000
_cell.angle_alpha   90.00
_cell.angle_beta   90.00
_cell.angle_gamma   90.00
#
_symmetry.space_group_name_H-M   'P 1'
#
loop_
_entity.id
_entity.type
_entity.pdbx_description
1 polymer ?
#
loop_
_entity_poly.entity_id
_entity_poly.type
_entity_poly.pdbx_seq_one_letter_code
_entity_poly.pdbx_strand_id
1 'polypeptide(L)'
;MSTSHKNLHSKLTLGGLLITLGIIYGDIGTSPLYVMKAILGDHIINADVVLGGISCVFWTLTLQTTIKYVIITLSADNHGEGGIFALYALVKKTKIQWLIVPAIIGGSALLADGIITPPISVSSAVEGIRTYYPEINTIPIVIGILFVLFTIQQFGTKLVGKFFAPMMLIWFSMLGILGLIQITKHPEVFKAFNPYYAYHLLSIHPDGFFVLGFVFLCTTGAEALYSDMGHCGRKNIRISWIFVKTTLVLNYFGQAAYLIHHEGQTLQSLGGSNGNPFYLIMADWFQPIGIVIATLAAVIASQALISGSFTLINEAMRLNFWPKVKIKYPTELKGQLYIPSINWLLFFGCVGIVLHFEESSNMEHAYGLAIILCMIMTTILLNFYLIMKRVKLYFIVPLITIYLLIELSFLAANITKFSEGGYVTLIIAMVLISIMTIWYLAKKINKNYTKIVKIDDYKKVLKELSADLSIPKYATHLVYMTNANRVDEIEEKVMYSILQKRPKRADIYWFVHVNILTEPYKTEYKVSEIIKDDLYRVDFNLGFREPTKISLMFKEVIKDMVKKGEVDITSRYESLNKNNIIGDFKFVLSEKFLSNDSDLLWHEKLIMNSYFLIKKLSLSEESAFGLDSSSVKIEKFPMVLHAPENIGLTRVK
;
A
#
# COMPACT_ATOMS: atom_id res chain seq x y z
N MET A 1 -4.38 12.09 -29.38
CA MET A 1 -5.46 12.67 -28.53
C MET A 1 -5.22 12.38 -27.05
N SER A 2 -4.22 12.99 -26.40
CA SER A 2 -3.80 12.71 -25.01
C SER A 2 -4.20 13.81 -24.00
N THR A 3 -4.83 14.89 -24.47
CA THR A 3 -5.10 16.10 -23.68
C THR A 3 -6.48 16.14 -22.99
N SER A 4 -7.39 15.20 -23.26
CA SER A 4 -8.77 15.28 -22.74
C SER A 4 -8.92 14.74 -21.31
N HIS A 5 -8.19 13.69 -20.91
CA HIS A 5 -8.47 12.97 -19.66
C HIS A 5 -7.79 13.52 -18.39
N LYS A 6 -6.79 14.42 -18.51
CA LYS A 6 -6.26 15.18 -17.37
C LYS A 6 -7.28 16.16 -16.76
N ASN A 7 -8.38 16.45 -17.46
CA ASN A 7 -9.36 17.46 -17.06
C ASN A 7 -10.53 16.94 -16.20
N LEU A 8 -10.73 15.62 -16.08
CA LEU A 8 -11.85 15.09 -15.26
C LEU A 8 -11.55 15.09 -13.76
N HIS A 9 -10.29 14.85 -13.34
CA HIS A 9 -9.91 14.77 -11.92
C HIS A 9 -9.42 16.10 -11.33
N SER A 10 -9.31 17.18 -12.13
CA SER A 10 -8.82 18.50 -11.69
C SER A 10 -9.92 19.57 -11.54
N LYS A 11 -11.12 19.30 -12.07
CA LYS A 11 -12.30 20.18 -11.94
C LYS A 11 -13.10 19.81 -10.69
N LEU A 12 -13.36 20.81 -9.87
CA LEU A 12 -14.29 20.71 -8.75
C LEU A 12 -15.66 20.38 -9.31
N THR A 13 -16.20 19.22 -8.94
CA THR A 13 -17.55 18.81 -9.32
C THR A 13 -18.26 18.27 -8.09
N LEU A 14 -19.59 18.42 -8.04
CA LEU A 14 -20.40 17.92 -6.94
C LEU A 14 -20.28 16.39 -6.81
N GLY A 15 -20.19 15.68 -7.95
CA GLY A 15 -19.87 14.26 -7.99
C GLY A 15 -18.48 13.94 -7.42
N GLY A 16 -17.46 14.73 -7.75
CA GLY A 16 -16.12 14.57 -7.18
C GLY A 16 -16.07 14.76 -5.67
N LEU A 17 -16.82 15.72 -5.12
CA LEU A 17 -16.94 15.93 -3.68
C LEU A 17 -17.62 14.73 -2.98
N LEU A 18 -18.72 14.23 -3.55
CA LEU A 18 -19.42 13.05 -3.03
C LEU A 18 -18.54 11.79 -3.06
N ILE A 19 -17.83 11.54 -4.15
CA ILE A 19 -16.87 10.42 -4.25
C ILE A 19 -15.78 10.55 -3.18
N THR A 20 -15.29 11.77 -2.94
CA THR A 20 -14.30 12.03 -1.89
C THR A 20 -14.85 11.69 -0.50
N LEU A 21 -16.12 12.01 -0.23
CA LEU A 21 -16.80 11.62 1.02
C LEU A 21 -16.85 10.12 1.23
N GLY A 22 -17.20 9.36 0.19
CA GLY A 22 -17.32 7.91 0.26
C GLY A 22 -16.00 7.15 0.36
N ILE A 23 -14.92 7.67 -0.24
CA ILE A 23 -13.65 6.94 -0.35
C ILE A 23 -12.64 7.36 0.70
N ILE A 24 -12.54 8.64 1.05
CA ILE A 24 -11.37 9.15 1.78
C ILE A 24 -11.62 9.34 3.27
N TYR A 25 -12.81 9.76 3.67
CA TYR A 25 -13.06 10.16 5.06
C TYR A 25 -13.72 9.09 5.92
N GLY A 26 -13.86 7.85 5.42
CA GLY A 26 -14.44 6.77 6.22
C GLY A 26 -13.70 6.58 7.54
N ASP A 27 -12.38 6.36 7.46
CA ASP A 27 -11.52 6.06 8.60
C ASP A 27 -11.53 7.16 9.68
N ILE A 28 -11.19 8.40 9.29
CA ILE A 28 -11.24 9.54 10.21
C ILE A 28 -12.68 9.86 10.67
N GLY A 29 -13.66 9.54 9.83
CA GLY A 29 -15.08 9.76 10.06
C GLY A 29 -15.70 8.85 11.11
N THR A 30 -15.10 7.68 11.35
CA THR A 30 -15.55 6.70 12.34
C THR A 30 -14.91 6.89 13.71
N SER A 31 -13.87 7.72 13.83
CA SER A 31 -13.22 8.04 15.11
C SER A 31 -14.14 8.50 16.26
N PRO A 32 -15.26 9.22 16.03
CA PRO A 32 -16.16 9.60 17.13
C PRO A 32 -16.83 8.42 17.84
N LEU A 33 -16.79 7.21 17.26
CA LEU A 33 -17.33 5.99 17.88
C LEU A 33 -16.54 5.56 19.13
N TYR A 34 -15.25 5.87 19.19
CA TYR A 34 -14.36 5.34 20.24
C TYR A 34 -13.55 6.43 20.96
N VAL A 35 -13.21 7.56 20.33
CA VAL A 35 -12.28 8.55 20.91
C VAL A 35 -12.73 9.11 22.26
N MET A 36 -14.00 9.53 22.41
CA MET A 36 -14.47 10.11 23.68
C MET A 36 -14.63 9.07 24.78
N LYS A 37 -15.03 7.83 24.41
CA LYS A 37 -15.06 6.68 25.31
C LYS A 37 -13.64 6.42 25.85
N ALA A 38 -12.66 6.42 24.96
CA ALA A 38 -11.26 6.18 25.27
C ALA A 38 -10.64 7.28 26.16
N ILE A 39 -10.97 8.56 25.92
CA ILE A 39 -10.49 9.70 26.74
C ILE A 39 -10.99 9.62 28.19
N LEU A 40 -12.24 9.19 28.40
CA LEU A 40 -12.83 9.10 29.73
C LEU A 40 -12.47 7.80 30.47
N GLY A 41 -12.41 6.67 29.74
CA GLY A 41 -12.22 5.36 30.35
C GLY A 41 -13.24 5.08 31.46
N ASP A 42 -12.76 4.50 32.57
CA ASP A 42 -13.57 4.20 33.75
C ASP A 42 -13.59 5.34 34.79
N HIS A 43 -13.05 6.51 34.45
CA HIS A 43 -12.96 7.63 35.37
C HIS A 43 -14.31 8.35 35.57
N ILE A 44 -14.45 9.02 36.70
CA ILE A 44 -15.59 9.90 36.98
C ILE A 44 -15.56 11.06 35.99
N ILE A 45 -16.71 11.36 35.39
CA ILE A 45 -16.85 12.46 34.45
C ILE A 45 -16.61 13.77 35.19
N ASN A 46 -15.58 14.49 34.76
CA ASN A 46 -15.18 15.79 35.28
C ASN A 46 -15.14 16.80 34.12
N ALA A 47 -15.75 17.97 34.31
CA ALA A 47 -15.86 18.98 33.25
C ALA A 47 -14.50 19.47 32.74
N ASP A 48 -13.48 19.57 33.59
CA ASP A 48 -12.13 20.01 33.19
C ASP A 48 -11.45 18.98 32.29
N VAL A 49 -11.62 17.69 32.58
CA VAL A 49 -11.09 16.59 31.74
C VAL A 49 -11.80 16.56 30.39
N VAL A 50 -13.13 16.72 30.38
CA VAL A 50 -13.92 16.75 29.15
C VAL A 50 -13.57 17.96 28.28
N LEU A 51 -13.52 19.16 28.85
CA LEU A 51 -13.17 20.40 28.14
C LEU A 51 -11.71 20.40 27.66
N GLY A 52 -10.79 19.88 28.47
CA GLY A 52 -9.40 19.71 28.07
C GLY A 52 -9.24 18.69 26.95
N GLY A 53 -9.87 17.53 27.07
CA GLY A 53 -9.80 16.45 26.08
C GLY A 53 -10.34 16.89 24.73
N ILE A 54 -11.47 17.59 24.71
CA ILE A 54 -12.04 18.08 23.46
C ILE A 54 -11.27 19.27 22.86
N SER A 55 -10.66 20.11 23.71
CA SER A 55 -9.72 21.13 23.23
C SER A 55 -8.52 20.48 22.54
N CYS A 56 -7.96 19.42 23.13
CA CYS A 56 -6.89 18.62 22.51
C CYS A 56 -7.34 18.01 21.18
N VAL A 57 -8.55 17.42 21.09
CA VAL A 57 -9.10 16.88 19.83
C VAL A 57 -9.23 17.96 18.76
N PHE A 58 -9.81 19.13 19.08
CA PHE A 58 -9.99 20.23 18.13
C PHE A 58 -8.66 20.73 17.57
N TRP A 59 -7.67 20.96 18.43
CA TRP A 59 -6.36 21.44 18.01
C TRP A 59 -5.57 20.37 17.27
N THR A 60 -5.71 19.09 17.65
CA THR A 60 -5.08 17.98 16.95
C THR A 60 -5.63 17.85 15.52
N LEU A 61 -6.95 17.83 15.32
CA LEU A 61 -7.59 17.83 13.99
C LEU A 61 -7.19 19.06 13.14
N THR A 62 -6.95 20.20 13.79
CA THR A 62 -6.54 21.43 13.13
C THR A 62 -5.07 21.38 12.71
N LEU A 63 -4.15 21.12 13.64
CA LEU A 63 -2.72 21.14 13.36
C LEU A 63 -2.29 19.95 12.51
N GLN A 64 -2.65 18.73 12.91
CA GLN A 64 -2.26 17.52 12.19
C GLN A 64 -3.07 17.36 10.91
N THR A 65 -4.38 17.08 10.99
CA THR A 65 -5.12 16.74 9.77
C THR A 65 -5.28 17.92 8.81
N THR A 66 -5.67 19.10 9.31
CA THR A 66 -5.95 20.25 8.43
C THR A 66 -4.68 20.88 7.88
N ILE A 67 -3.75 21.29 8.75
CA ILE A 67 -2.56 22.04 8.31
C ILE A 67 -1.50 21.09 7.73
N LYS A 68 -1.04 20.07 8.48
CA LYS A 68 -0.01 19.14 8.00
C LYS A 68 -0.49 18.35 6.79
N TYR A 69 -1.59 17.62 6.88
CA TYR A 69 -1.99 16.70 5.81
C TYR A 69 -2.71 17.41 4.65
N VAL A 70 -3.83 18.08 4.92
CA VAL A 70 -4.70 18.64 3.86
C VAL A 70 -4.08 19.85 3.15
N ILE A 71 -3.40 20.75 3.88
CA ILE A 71 -2.78 21.94 3.27
C ILE A 71 -1.38 21.62 2.74
N ILE A 72 -0.49 21.05 3.56
CA ILE A 72 0.93 20.91 3.20
C ILE A 72 1.17 19.59 2.44
N THR A 73 0.90 18.44 3.05
CA THR A 73 1.31 17.11 2.54
C THR A 73 0.60 16.73 1.25
N LEU A 74 -0.68 17.06 1.09
CA LEU A 74 -1.40 16.88 -0.19
C LEU A 74 -0.76 17.63 -1.37
N SER A 75 0.10 18.62 -1.11
CA SER A 75 0.86 19.33 -2.17
C SER A 75 2.10 18.56 -2.61
N ALA A 76 2.43 17.45 -1.96
CA ALA A 76 3.53 16.55 -2.29
C ALA A 76 3.01 15.31 -3.02
N ASP A 77 2.52 15.49 -4.24
CA ASP A 77 2.04 14.41 -5.10
C ASP A 77 3.11 13.97 -6.12
N ASN A 78 3.12 12.67 -6.45
CA ASN A 78 3.97 12.10 -7.50
C ASN A 78 3.09 11.63 -8.66
N HIS A 79 2.97 12.45 -9.70
CA HIS A 79 2.09 12.18 -10.86
C HIS A 79 0.61 12.00 -10.46
N GLY A 80 0.14 12.74 -9.45
CA GLY A 80 -1.22 12.63 -8.92
C GLY A 80 -1.40 11.61 -7.80
N GLU A 81 -0.42 10.74 -7.54
CA GLU A 81 -0.46 9.77 -6.43
C GLU A 81 0.14 10.36 -5.14
N GLY A 82 -0.41 9.97 -4.00
CA GLY A 82 0.05 10.39 -2.67
C GLY A 82 0.47 9.21 -1.80
N GLY A 83 0.73 9.48 -0.52
CA GLY A 83 1.18 8.48 0.45
C GLY A 83 2.70 8.43 0.61
N ILE A 84 3.15 7.68 1.62
CA ILE A 84 4.54 7.69 2.05
C ILE A 84 5.53 7.20 0.97
N PHE A 85 5.16 6.19 0.18
CA PHE A 85 6.01 5.70 -0.92
C PHE A 85 6.04 6.66 -2.10
N ALA A 86 4.94 7.36 -2.39
CA ALA A 86 4.92 8.43 -3.40
C ALA A 86 5.83 9.59 -2.97
N LEU A 87 5.77 9.98 -1.69
CA LEU A 87 6.66 10.99 -1.10
C LEU A 87 8.13 10.56 -1.18
N TYR A 88 8.43 9.31 -0.82
CA TYR A 88 9.78 8.75 -0.96
C TYR A 88 10.26 8.77 -2.41
N ALA A 89 9.42 8.42 -3.39
CA ALA A 89 9.77 8.45 -4.80
C ALA A 89 10.16 9.87 -5.28
N LEU A 90 9.54 10.92 -4.71
CA LEU A 90 9.94 12.32 -4.96
C LEU A 90 11.30 12.63 -4.32
N VAL A 91 11.47 12.33 -3.02
CA VAL A 91 12.68 12.73 -2.29
C VAL A 91 13.89 11.87 -2.58
N LYS A 92 13.72 10.66 -3.13
CA LYS A 92 14.82 9.80 -3.61
C LYS A 92 15.71 10.51 -4.65
N LYS A 93 15.18 11.51 -5.35
CA LYS A 93 15.95 12.34 -6.31
C LYS A 93 17.07 13.15 -5.66
N THR A 94 17.02 13.39 -4.36
CA THR A 94 18.11 14.03 -3.59
C THR A 94 19.37 13.17 -3.47
N LYS A 95 19.30 11.88 -3.85
CA LYS A 95 20.37 10.87 -3.72
C LYS A 95 20.78 10.58 -2.27
N ILE A 96 20.01 11.01 -1.28
CA ILE A 96 20.24 10.70 0.13
C ILE A 96 19.75 9.26 0.39
N GLN A 97 20.69 8.34 0.62
CA GLN A 97 20.39 6.90 0.68
C GLN A 97 19.59 6.49 1.93
N TRP A 98 19.79 7.15 3.07
CA TRP A 98 19.15 6.76 4.33
C TRP A 98 17.63 7.02 4.35
N LEU A 99 17.10 7.87 3.46
CA LEU A 99 15.65 8.16 3.36
C LEU A 99 14.80 6.93 3.04
N ILE A 100 15.42 5.82 2.66
CA ILE A 100 14.73 4.55 2.53
C ILE A 100 14.21 4.01 3.86
N VAL A 101 14.93 4.25 4.96
CA VAL A 101 14.58 3.77 6.29
C VAL A 101 13.21 4.32 6.72
N PRO A 102 12.98 5.66 6.73
CA PRO A 102 11.66 6.17 7.07
C PRO A 102 10.57 5.72 6.09
N ALA A 103 10.88 5.53 4.81
CA ALA A 103 9.92 5.03 3.84
C ALA A 103 9.45 3.59 4.15
N ILE A 104 10.39 2.68 4.46
CA ILE A 104 10.07 1.29 4.82
C ILE A 104 9.32 1.24 6.15
N ILE A 105 9.77 1.98 7.17
CA ILE A 105 9.14 1.99 8.49
C ILE A 105 7.70 2.51 8.38
N GLY A 106 7.49 3.69 7.79
CA GLY A 106 6.15 4.24 7.70
C GLY A 106 5.25 3.46 6.74
N GLY A 107 5.76 2.97 5.60
CA GLY A 107 4.97 2.11 4.71
C GLY A 107 4.52 0.81 5.37
N SER A 108 5.35 0.23 6.23
CA SER A 108 4.99 -0.98 7.00
C SER A 108 4.02 -0.66 8.13
N ALA A 109 4.21 0.47 8.81
CA ALA A 109 3.30 0.93 9.86
C ALA A 109 1.89 1.24 9.32
N LEU A 110 1.78 1.86 8.14
CA LEU A 110 0.51 2.11 7.47
C LEU A 110 -0.19 0.81 7.02
N LEU A 111 0.58 -0.22 6.62
CA LEU A 111 0.02 -1.55 6.35
C LEU A 111 -0.44 -2.26 7.64
N ALA A 112 0.27 -2.08 8.75
CA ALA A 112 -0.12 -2.61 10.04
C ALA A 112 -1.43 -1.95 10.54
N ASP A 113 -1.59 -0.64 10.32
CA ASP A 113 -2.85 0.09 10.52
C ASP A 113 -3.98 -0.52 9.66
N GLY A 114 -3.68 -0.84 8.40
CA GLY A 114 -4.54 -1.60 7.49
C GLY A 114 -5.10 -2.92 8.04
N ILE A 115 -4.43 -3.54 9.02
CA ILE A 115 -4.85 -4.79 9.66
C ILE A 115 -5.74 -4.54 10.90
N ILE A 116 -5.60 -3.38 11.56
CA ILE A 116 -6.24 -3.13 12.87
C ILE A 116 -7.49 -2.26 12.74
N THR A 117 -7.50 -1.31 11.82
CA THR A 117 -8.63 -0.37 11.66
C THR A 117 -9.95 -1.06 11.30
N PRO A 118 -10.01 -2.10 10.43
CA PRO A 118 -11.27 -2.79 10.17
C PRO A 118 -11.85 -3.49 11.42
N PRO A 119 -11.06 -4.28 12.19
CA PRO A 119 -11.49 -4.80 13.48
C PRO A 119 -12.05 -3.75 14.45
N ILE A 120 -11.28 -2.68 14.74
CA ILE A 120 -11.69 -1.70 15.76
C ILE A 120 -12.93 -0.92 15.33
N SER A 121 -12.99 -0.48 14.07
CA SER A 121 -14.13 0.29 13.54
C SER A 121 -15.41 -0.55 13.50
N VAL A 122 -15.34 -1.78 12.98
CA VAL A 122 -16.51 -2.66 12.88
C VAL A 122 -16.95 -3.14 14.27
N SER A 123 -16.02 -3.47 15.17
CA SER A 123 -16.36 -3.86 16.54
C SER A 123 -17.02 -2.71 17.30
N SER A 124 -16.47 -1.49 17.24
CA SER A 124 -17.05 -0.31 17.90
C SER A 124 -18.46 0.01 17.39
N ALA A 125 -18.72 -0.21 16.09
CA ALA A 125 -20.05 -0.02 15.51
C ALA A 125 -21.05 -1.11 15.97
N VAL A 126 -20.62 -2.37 15.97
CA VAL A 126 -21.48 -3.53 16.33
C VAL A 126 -21.74 -3.60 17.84
N GLU A 127 -20.79 -3.18 18.68
CA GLU A 127 -20.94 -3.14 20.14
C GLU A 127 -22.09 -2.25 20.62
N GLY A 128 -22.56 -1.29 19.79
CA GLY A 128 -23.76 -0.53 20.11
C GLY A 128 -25.01 -1.39 20.31
N ILE A 129 -25.04 -2.62 19.77
CA ILE A 129 -26.13 -3.58 19.99
C ILE A 129 -26.18 -4.03 21.47
N ARG A 130 -25.05 -4.04 22.18
CA ARG A 130 -24.97 -4.44 23.59
C ARG A 130 -25.75 -3.50 24.52
N THR A 131 -26.12 -2.31 24.08
CA THR A 131 -27.03 -1.44 24.84
C THR A 131 -28.44 -2.05 24.99
N TYR A 132 -28.88 -2.88 24.04
CA TYR A 132 -30.16 -3.58 24.09
C TYR A 132 -30.03 -5.05 24.50
N TYR A 133 -28.95 -5.70 24.07
CA TYR A 133 -28.67 -7.10 24.36
C TYR A 133 -27.28 -7.24 25.02
N PRO A 134 -27.14 -6.99 26.34
CA PRO A 134 -25.83 -6.93 26.99
C PRO A 134 -24.98 -8.20 26.88
N GLU A 135 -25.63 -9.37 26.85
CA GLU A 135 -24.98 -10.69 26.81
C GLU A 135 -24.65 -11.19 25.39
N ILE A 136 -24.88 -10.38 24.34
CA ILE A 136 -24.65 -10.83 22.96
C ILE A 136 -23.14 -10.90 22.65
N ASN A 137 -22.68 -12.07 22.21
CA ASN A 137 -21.32 -12.19 21.70
C ASN A 137 -21.22 -11.52 20.31
N THR A 138 -20.48 -10.41 20.26
CA THR A 138 -20.30 -9.58 19.05
C THR A 138 -19.27 -10.15 18.09
N ILE A 139 -18.35 -11.02 18.55
CA ILE A 139 -17.23 -11.55 17.76
C ILE A 139 -17.69 -12.24 16.45
N PRO A 140 -18.67 -13.17 16.45
CA PRO A 140 -19.11 -13.83 15.23
C PRO A 140 -19.74 -12.87 14.21
N ILE A 141 -20.43 -11.84 14.71
CA ILE A 141 -21.06 -10.81 13.87
C ILE A 141 -19.98 -9.98 13.16
N VAL A 142 -18.97 -9.53 13.91
CA VAL A 142 -17.83 -8.77 13.37
C VAL A 142 -17.08 -9.59 12.33
N ILE A 143 -16.74 -10.86 12.62
CA ILE A 143 -16.07 -11.75 11.67
C ILE A 143 -16.92 -11.98 10.42
N GLY A 144 -18.23 -12.15 10.58
CA GLY A 144 -19.17 -12.29 9.45
C GLY A 144 -19.17 -11.07 8.53
N ILE A 145 -19.21 -9.86 9.11
CA ILE A 145 -19.13 -8.60 8.36
C ILE A 145 -17.79 -8.48 7.63
N LEU A 146 -16.68 -8.77 8.31
CA LEU A 146 -15.35 -8.74 7.70
C LEU A 146 -15.23 -9.76 6.56
N PHE A 147 -15.75 -10.98 6.73
CA PHE A 147 -15.72 -12.01 5.68
C PHE A 147 -16.46 -11.57 4.42
N VAL A 148 -17.66 -11.00 4.57
CA VAL A 148 -18.43 -10.43 3.45
C VAL A 148 -17.66 -9.29 2.80
N LEU A 149 -17.12 -8.36 3.60
CA LEU A 149 -16.35 -7.22 3.12
C LEU A 149 -15.15 -7.66 2.28
N PHE A 150 -14.32 -8.58 2.79
CA PHE A 150 -13.11 -9.06 2.12
C PHE A 150 -13.41 -9.93 0.88
N THR A 151 -14.56 -10.62 0.87
CA THR A 151 -15.01 -11.41 -0.30
C THR A 151 -15.48 -10.52 -1.44
N ILE A 152 -16.16 -9.41 -1.13
CA ILE A 152 -16.69 -8.48 -2.14
C ILE A 152 -15.58 -7.67 -2.83
N GLN A 153 -14.39 -7.52 -2.24
CA GLN A 153 -13.28 -6.73 -2.79
C GLN A 153 -12.90 -7.12 -4.24
N GLN A 154 -13.06 -8.40 -4.61
CA GLN A 154 -12.70 -8.88 -5.95
C GLN A 154 -13.55 -8.29 -7.09
N PHE A 155 -14.77 -7.82 -6.79
CA PHE A 155 -15.68 -7.22 -7.76
C PHE A 155 -15.38 -5.74 -8.03
N GLY A 156 -14.41 -5.16 -7.29
CA GLY A 156 -13.95 -3.80 -7.46
C GLY A 156 -14.86 -2.73 -6.87
N THR A 157 -14.30 -1.53 -6.70
CA THR A 157 -14.94 -0.43 -5.98
C THR A 157 -15.91 0.39 -6.82
N LYS A 158 -16.05 0.15 -8.13
CA LYS A 158 -16.97 0.91 -8.99
C LYS A 158 -18.45 0.59 -8.74
N LEU A 159 -18.78 -0.65 -8.40
CA LEU A 159 -20.15 -1.04 -8.01
C LEU A 159 -20.51 -0.52 -6.61
N VAL A 160 -19.48 -0.35 -5.78
CA VAL A 160 -19.57 -0.05 -4.35
C VAL A 160 -19.54 1.47 -4.08
N GLY A 161 -18.67 2.22 -4.78
CA GLY A 161 -18.44 3.65 -4.58
C GLY A 161 -19.64 4.56 -4.89
N LYS A 162 -20.57 4.11 -5.76
CA LYS A 162 -21.82 4.85 -6.03
C LYS A 162 -22.76 4.85 -4.83
N PHE A 163 -22.76 3.77 -4.04
CA PHE A 163 -23.56 3.65 -2.81
C PHE A 163 -22.86 4.26 -1.59
N PHE A 164 -21.52 4.24 -1.57
CA PHE A 164 -20.75 4.73 -0.43
C PHE A 164 -20.85 6.23 -0.22
N ALA A 165 -20.83 7.00 -1.30
CA ALA A 165 -20.89 8.45 -1.21
C ALA A 165 -22.19 8.98 -0.55
N PRO A 166 -23.41 8.54 -0.96
CA PRO A 166 -24.64 8.88 -0.24
C PRO A 166 -24.64 8.44 1.22
N MET A 167 -24.16 7.23 1.51
CA MET A 167 -24.13 6.69 2.88
C MET A 167 -23.22 7.51 3.79
N MET A 168 -22.03 7.91 3.33
CA MET A 168 -21.13 8.76 4.10
C MET A 168 -21.68 10.18 4.28
N LEU A 169 -22.42 10.70 3.30
CA LEU A 169 -23.12 11.98 3.47
C LEU A 169 -24.19 11.89 4.57
N ILE A 170 -24.96 10.80 4.61
CA ILE A 170 -25.94 10.51 5.68
C ILE A 170 -25.22 10.43 7.03
N TRP A 171 -24.12 9.66 7.11
CA TRP A 171 -23.30 9.54 8.31
C TRP A 171 -22.81 10.90 8.83
N PHE A 172 -22.10 11.69 8.01
CA PHE A 172 -21.59 12.99 8.45
C PHE A 172 -22.70 13.98 8.79
N SER A 173 -23.82 13.94 8.08
CA SER A 173 -24.99 14.77 8.40
C SER A 173 -25.59 14.37 9.75
N MET A 174 -25.70 13.08 10.02
CA MET A 174 -26.14 12.53 11.31
C MET A 174 -25.21 12.99 12.44
N LEU A 175 -23.89 12.88 12.27
CA LEU A 175 -22.90 13.36 13.23
C LEU A 175 -23.10 14.83 13.58
N GLY A 176 -23.26 15.68 12.56
CA GLY A 176 -23.47 17.11 12.72
C GLY A 176 -24.81 17.45 13.42
N ILE A 177 -25.89 16.78 13.06
CA ILE A 177 -27.23 17.00 13.66
C ILE A 177 -27.25 16.58 15.13
N LEU A 178 -26.77 15.37 15.44
CA LEU A 178 -26.71 14.87 16.82
C LEU A 178 -25.82 15.79 17.69
N GLY A 179 -24.68 16.21 17.13
CA GLY A 179 -23.79 17.16 17.78
C GLY A 179 -24.48 18.49 18.11
N LEU A 180 -25.12 19.09 17.11
CA LEU A 180 -25.80 20.37 17.25
C LEU A 180 -26.93 20.33 18.29
N ILE A 181 -27.74 19.26 18.31
CA ILE A 181 -28.83 19.09 19.28
C ILE A 181 -28.29 19.17 20.71
N GLN A 182 -27.19 18.48 21.02
CA GLN A 182 -26.65 18.49 22.39
C GLN A 182 -25.94 19.82 22.73
N ILE A 183 -25.22 20.42 21.77
CA ILE A 183 -24.55 21.73 21.96
C ILE A 183 -25.54 22.82 22.35
N THR A 184 -26.75 22.84 21.78
CA THR A 184 -27.76 23.86 22.12
C THR A 184 -28.18 23.83 23.58
N LYS A 185 -28.05 22.68 24.26
CA LYS A 185 -28.36 22.53 25.68
C LYS A 185 -27.22 23.03 26.58
N HIS A 186 -25.97 22.85 26.16
CA HIS A 186 -24.77 23.22 26.93
C HIS A 186 -23.76 23.98 26.04
N PRO A 187 -23.94 25.30 25.82
CA PRO A 187 -23.06 26.09 24.94
C PRO A 187 -21.66 26.31 25.52
N GLU A 188 -21.42 25.94 26.77
CA GLU A 188 -20.12 26.08 27.43
C GLU A 188 -19.00 25.26 26.79
N VAL A 189 -19.32 24.22 26.03
CA VAL A 189 -18.33 23.42 25.27
C VAL A 189 -17.51 24.25 24.29
N PHE A 190 -18.03 25.40 23.83
CA PHE A 190 -17.28 26.31 22.96
C PHE A 190 -16.05 26.93 23.62
N LYS A 191 -15.96 26.92 24.95
CA LYS A 191 -14.74 27.30 25.68
C LYS A 191 -13.53 26.49 25.24
N ALA A 192 -13.72 25.25 24.80
CA ALA A 192 -12.66 24.36 24.37
C ALA A 192 -11.91 24.81 23.10
N PHE A 193 -12.44 25.78 22.33
CA PHE A 193 -11.66 26.42 21.25
C PHE A 193 -10.41 27.12 21.78
N ASN A 194 -10.44 27.59 23.03
CA ASN A 194 -9.27 28.18 23.67
C ASN A 194 -8.26 27.06 24.01
N PRO A 195 -7.02 27.10 23.44
CA PRO A 195 -6.00 26.08 23.72
C PRO A 195 -5.55 26.05 25.19
N TYR A 196 -5.93 27.07 25.98
CA TYR A 196 -5.73 27.06 27.42
C TYR A 196 -6.28 25.80 28.09
N TYR A 197 -7.46 25.29 27.68
CA TYR A 197 -8.05 24.08 28.29
C TYR A 197 -7.22 22.83 28.00
N ALA A 198 -6.70 22.70 26.78
CA ALA A 198 -5.73 21.66 26.45
C ALA A 198 -4.47 21.78 27.32
N TYR A 199 -3.87 22.97 27.40
CA TYR A 199 -2.68 23.20 28.22
C TYR A 199 -2.91 22.93 29.72
N HIS A 200 -4.07 23.35 30.24
CA HIS A 200 -4.47 23.17 31.63
C HIS A 200 -4.58 21.69 31.96
N LEU A 201 -5.26 20.91 31.11
CA LEU A 201 -5.33 19.46 31.25
C LEU A 201 -3.95 18.82 31.26
N LEU A 202 -3.08 19.20 30.32
CA LEU A 202 -1.75 18.60 30.17
C LEU A 202 -0.75 18.96 31.27
N SER A 203 -0.90 20.12 31.92
CA SER A 203 0.08 20.65 32.87
C SER A 203 -0.28 20.42 34.33
N ILE A 204 -1.57 20.32 34.65
CA ILE A 204 -2.06 20.35 36.04
C ILE A 204 -2.58 18.97 36.47
N HIS A 205 -3.14 18.17 35.55
CA HIS A 205 -3.58 16.82 35.88
C HIS A 205 -2.42 15.82 35.75
N PRO A 206 -2.10 15.04 36.80
CA PRO A 206 -1.03 14.03 36.76
C PRO A 206 -1.19 13.04 35.59
N ASP A 207 -2.44 12.69 35.27
CA ASP A 207 -2.79 11.78 34.19
C ASP A 207 -3.13 12.49 32.87
N GLY A 208 -3.15 13.83 32.85
CA GLY A 208 -3.53 14.63 31.70
C GLY A 208 -2.65 14.39 30.47
N PHE A 209 -1.36 14.10 30.69
CA PHE A 209 -0.44 13.74 29.61
C PHE A 209 -0.83 12.42 28.93
N PHE A 210 -1.34 11.43 29.67
CA PHE A 210 -1.73 10.13 29.11
C PHE A 210 -3.01 10.21 28.27
N VAL A 211 -3.86 11.22 28.49
CA VAL A 211 -5.02 11.51 27.66
C VAL A 211 -4.62 11.78 26.20
N LEU A 212 -3.42 12.33 25.95
CA LEU A 212 -2.89 12.48 24.58
C LEU A 212 -2.78 11.14 23.84
N GLY A 213 -2.57 10.06 24.58
CA GLY A 213 -2.55 8.70 24.08
C GLY A 213 -3.92 8.19 23.61
N PHE A 214 -5.01 8.91 23.85
CA PHE A 214 -6.33 8.62 23.28
C PHE A 214 -6.77 9.73 22.33
N VAL A 215 -6.38 10.98 22.56
CA VAL A 215 -6.68 12.10 21.66
C VAL A 215 -6.16 11.85 20.25
N PHE A 216 -4.96 11.27 20.10
CA PHE A 216 -4.37 11.08 18.77
C PHE A 216 -5.26 10.22 17.84
N LEU A 217 -6.11 9.35 18.41
CA LEU A 217 -7.08 8.52 17.70
C LEU A 217 -8.07 9.31 16.84
N CYS A 218 -8.29 10.61 17.12
CA CYS A 218 -9.12 11.44 16.25
C CYS A 218 -8.48 11.74 14.89
N THR A 219 -7.19 11.48 14.73
CA THR A 219 -6.43 11.73 13.49
C THR A 219 -6.11 10.47 12.69
N THR A 220 -6.58 9.32 13.14
CA THR A 220 -6.46 8.07 12.39
C THR A 220 -7.18 8.26 11.04
N GLY A 221 -6.55 7.83 9.95
CA GLY A 221 -7.02 8.11 8.59
C GLY A 221 -6.50 9.39 7.92
N ALA A 222 -5.76 10.26 8.61
CA ALA A 222 -5.07 11.39 7.95
C ALA A 222 -4.03 10.91 6.91
N GLU A 223 -3.39 9.76 7.17
CA GLU A 223 -2.44 9.15 6.26
C GLU A 223 -3.12 8.43 5.10
N ALA A 224 -4.25 7.75 5.36
CA ALA A 224 -5.10 7.17 4.33
C ALA A 224 -5.58 8.24 3.34
N LEU A 225 -5.95 9.43 3.85
CA LEU A 225 -6.29 10.59 3.01
C LEU A 225 -5.14 11.01 2.10
N TYR A 226 -3.90 10.92 2.57
CA TYR A 226 -2.74 11.20 1.75
C TYR A 226 -2.48 10.11 0.72
N SER A 227 -2.57 8.82 1.07
CA SER A 227 -2.36 7.71 0.14
C SER A 227 -3.41 7.63 -0.97
N ASP A 228 -4.66 7.95 -0.68
CA ASP A 228 -5.77 7.80 -1.62
C ASP A 228 -6.05 9.05 -2.47
N MET A 229 -5.15 10.04 -2.44
CA MET A 229 -5.37 11.28 -3.20
C MET A 229 -5.49 11.06 -4.72
N GLY A 230 -4.88 10.00 -5.25
CA GLY A 230 -4.89 9.66 -6.68
C GLY A 230 -6.30 9.41 -7.23
N HIS A 231 -7.24 9.01 -6.36
CA HIS A 231 -8.62 8.73 -6.74
C HIS A 231 -9.49 9.99 -6.86
N CYS A 232 -9.37 10.88 -5.88
CA CYS A 232 -10.32 11.98 -5.67
C CYS A 232 -9.77 13.34 -6.12
N GLY A 233 -8.45 13.48 -6.13
CA GLY A 233 -7.76 14.73 -6.45
C GLY A 233 -7.74 15.72 -5.29
N ARG A 234 -6.62 16.43 -5.16
CA ARG A 234 -6.34 17.36 -4.06
C ARG A 234 -7.42 18.44 -3.81
N LYS A 235 -8.02 19.01 -4.87
CA LYS A 235 -9.02 20.10 -4.71
C LYS A 235 -10.31 19.61 -4.06
N ASN A 236 -10.79 18.43 -4.47
CA ASN A 236 -12.01 17.85 -3.93
C ASN A 236 -11.82 17.51 -2.45
N ILE A 237 -10.64 16.98 -2.07
CA ILE A 237 -10.27 16.72 -0.67
C ILE A 237 -10.31 18.02 0.14
N ARG A 238 -9.63 19.09 -0.28
CA ARG A 238 -9.60 20.34 0.50
C ARG A 238 -10.97 20.94 0.80
N ILE A 239 -11.90 20.91 -0.15
CA ILE A 239 -13.23 21.50 0.03
C ILE A 239 -14.14 20.58 0.85
N SER A 240 -14.17 19.29 0.53
CA SER A 240 -14.97 18.31 1.31
C SER A 240 -14.50 18.19 2.76
N TRP A 241 -13.20 18.40 3.02
CA TRP A 241 -12.64 18.40 4.38
C TRP A 241 -13.28 19.47 5.27
N ILE A 242 -13.71 20.61 4.73
CA ILE A 242 -14.38 21.66 5.53
C ILE A 242 -15.68 21.10 6.12
N PHE A 243 -16.49 20.41 5.30
CA PHE A 243 -17.73 19.79 5.76
C PHE A 243 -17.48 18.66 6.76
N VAL A 244 -16.52 17.79 6.48
CA VAL A 244 -16.15 16.65 7.35
C VAL A 244 -15.62 17.14 8.69
N LYS A 245 -14.68 18.09 8.69
CA LYS A 245 -14.15 18.67 9.93
C LYS A 245 -15.24 19.31 10.76
N THR A 246 -16.14 20.08 10.14
CA THR A 246 -17.24 20.74 10.87
C THR A 246 -18.15 19.71 11.53
N THR A 247 -18.56 18.66 10.82
CA THR A 247 -19.44 17.62 11.37
C THR A 247 -18.77 16.79 12.47
N LEU A 248 -17.48 16.47 12.33
CA LEU A 248 -16.68 15.83 13.37
C LEU A 248 -16.59 16.69 14.63
N VAL A 249 -16.21 17.97 14.47
CA VAL A 249 -16.11 18.92 15.60
C VAL A 249 -17.46 19.07 16.29
N LEU A 250 -18.55 19.24 15.54
CA LEU A 250 -19.89 19.31 16.12
C LEU A 250 -20.24 18.05 16.92
N ASN A 251 -19.91 16.86 16.40
CA ASN A 251 -20.21 15.62 17.12
C ASN A 251 -19.39 15.49 18.40
N TYR A 252 -18.08 15.73 18.35
CA TYR A 252 -17.24 15.75 19.55
C TYR A 252 -17.79 16.75 20.58
N PHE A 253 -18.16 17.95 20.15
CA PHE A 253 -18.68 19.00 21.05
C PHE A 253 -20.05 18.61 21.63
N GLY A 254 -20.90 17.92 20.87
CA GLY A 254 -22.14 17.38 21.39
C GLY A 254 -21.95 16.24 22.39
N GLN A 255 -20.97 15.35 22.17
CA GLN A 255 -20.61 14.33 23.16
C GLN A 255 -20.10 14.97 24.45
N ALA A 256 -19.21 15.97 24.36
CA ALA A 256 -18.76 16.72 25.53
C ALA A 256 -19.90 17.44 26.26
N ALA A 257 -20.84 18.06 25.53
CA ALA A 257 -22.00 18.73 26.11
C ALA A 257 -22.86 17.77 26.94
N TYR A 258 -23.09 16.56 26.41
CA TYR A 258 -23.83 15.52 27.12
C TYR A 258 -23.09 15.03 28.37
N LEU A 259 -21.76 14.89 28.30
CA LEU A 259 -20.94 14.44 29.41
C LEU A 259 -20.88 15.47 30.54
N ILE A 260 -20.71 16.76 30.22
CA ILE A 260 -20.71 17.84 31.22
C ILE A 260 -22.04 17.90 31.96
N HIS A 261 -23.18 17.64 31.29
CA HIS A 261 -24.48 17.56 31.96
C HIS A 261 -24.55 16.47 33.04
N HIS A 262 -23.78 15.39 32.88
CA HIS A 262 -23.74 14.24 33.79
C HIS A 262 -22.45 14.20 34.62
N GLU A 263 -21.86 15.37 34.90
CA GLU A 263 -20.70 15.49 35.77
C GLU A 263 -20.93 14.79 37.12
N GLY A 264 -19.90 14.09 37.61
CA GLY A 264 -19.96 13.30 38.83
C GLY A 264 -20.47 11.86 38.67
N GLN A 265 -20.95 11.48 37.48
CA GLN A 265 -21.30 10.10 37.14
C GLN A 265 -20.16 9.39 36.40
N THR A 266 -20.24 8.06 36.27
CA THR A 266 -19.33 7.28 35.40
C THR A 266 -20.04 6.82 34.14
N LEU A 267 -19.30 6.54 33.06
CA LEU A 267 -19.88 5.95 31.85
C LEU A 267 -20.64 4.65 32.14
N GLN A 268 -20.13 3.86 33.10
CA GLN A 268 -20.78 2.63 33.54
C GLN A 268 -22.15 2.88 34.18
N SER A 269 -22.30 3.96 34.94
CA SER A 269 -23.59 4.33 35.54
C SER A 269 -24.62 4.84 34.52
N LEU A 270 -24.15 5.45 33.43
CA LEU A 270 -25.02 6.01 32.38
C LEU A 270 -25.50 4.96 31.37
N GLY A 271 -24.65 4.00 31.03
CA GLY A 271 -24.91 3.05 29.93
C GLY A 271 -24.58 1.59 30.23
N GLY A 272 -24.36 1.23 31.49
CA GLY A 272 -23.90 -0.11 31.88
C GLY A 272 -22.44 -0.36 31.52
N SER A 273 -21.98 -1.62 31.59
CA SER A 273 -20.60 -2.02 31.27
C SER A 273 -20.12 -1.62 29.87
N ASN A 274 -21.04 -1.29 28.95
CA ASN A 274 -20.74 -0.89 27.58
C ASN A 274 -21.13 0.57 27.28
N GLY A 275 -21.20 1.44 28.30
CA GLY A 275 -21.54 2.85 28.13
C GLY A 275 -20.63 3.55 27.12
N ASN A 276 -21.20 4.01 26.00
CA ASN A 276 -20.49 4.73 24.96
C ASN A 276 -21.14 6.10 24.73
N PRO A 277 -20.42 7.22 24.95
CA PRO A 277 -20.95 8.57 24.76
C PRO A 277 -21.60 8.79 23.40
N PHE A 278 -21.10 8.13 22.35
CA PHE A 278 -21.64 8.24 21.00
C PHE A 278 -23.09 7.72 20.88
N TYR A 279 -23.41 6.61 21.52
CA TYR A 279 -24.77 6.05 21.50
C TYR A 279 -25.67 6.74 22.53
N LEU A 280 -25.11 7.16 23.67
CA LEU A 280 -25.85 7.84 24.74
C LEU A 280 -26.39 9.22 24.34
N ILE A 281 -25.76 9.91 23.39
CA ILE A 281 -26.31 11.18 22.87
C ILE A 281 -27.54 11.00 21.97
N MET A 282 -27.83 9.78 21.51
CA MET A 282 -28.96 9.48 20.63
C MET A 282 -30.25 9.30 21.42
N ALA A 283 -31.39 9.60 20.81
CA ALA A 283 -32.68 9.25 21.38
C ALA A 283 -32.94 7.74 21.26
N ASP A 284 -33.62 7.15 22.25
CA ASP A 284 -33.86 5.70 22.35
C ASP A 284 -34.49 5.09 21.09
N TRP A 285 -35.40 5.82 20.42
CA TRP A 285 -36.06 5.35 19.19
C TRP A 285 -35.13 5.37 17.96
N PHE A 286 -34.12 6.23 17.96
CA PHE A 286 -33.21 6.42 16.83
C PHE A 286 -31.96 5.55 16.94
N GLN A 287 -31.55 5.17 18.15
CA GLN A 287 -30.33 4.42 18.39
C GLN A 287 -30.20 3.11 17.56
N PRO A 288 -31.24 2.28 17.34
CA PRO A 288 -31.11 1.10 16.47
C PRO A 288 -30.79 1.47 15.00
N ILE A 289 -31.37 2.58 14.51
CA ILE A 289 -31.08 3.13 13.19
C ILE A 289 -29.65 3.66 13.16
N GLY A 290 -29.24 4.37 14.21
CA GLY A 290 -27.88 4.88 14.39
C GLY A 290 -26.81 3.78 14.34
N ILE A 291 -27.06 2.63 14.97
CA ILE A 291 -26.16 1.46 14.94
C ILE A 291 -26.01 0.91 13.52
N VAL A 292 -27.10 0.81 12.76
CA VAL A 292 -27.05 0.37 11.36
C VAL A 292 -26.23 1.35 10.51
N ILE A 293 -26.46 2.65 10.65
CA ILE A 293 -25.69 3.68 9.92
C ILE A 293 -24.21 3.63 10.32
N ALA A 294 -23.90 3.50 11.62
CA ALA A 294 -22.54 3.37 12.13
C ALA A 294 -21.83 2.12 11.58
N THR A 295 -22.52 0.99 11.53
CA THR A 295 -21.99 -0.27 10.97
C THR A 295 -21.70 -0.11 9.48
N LEU A 296 -22.60 0.52 8.73
CA LEU A 296 -22.37 0.80 7.30
C LEU A 296 -21.18 1.77 7.11
N ALA A 297 -21.06 2.81 7.94
CA ALA A 297 -19.92 3.73 7.90
C ALA A 297 -18.59 3.02 8.22
N ALA A 298 -18.57 2.14 9.24
CA ALA A 298 -17.40 1.33 9.60
C ALA A 298 -16.98 0.37 8.47
N VAL A 299 -17.94 -0.25 7.78
CA VAL A 299 -17.67 -1.10 6.60
C VAL A 299 -17.07 -0.28 5.46
N ILE A 300 -17.58 0.92 5.22
CA ILE A 300 -17.05 1.85 4.19
C ILE A 300 -15.63 2.31 4.55
N ALA A 301 -15.39 2.68 5.81
CA ALA A 301 -14.09 3.07 6.34
C ALA A 301 -13.05 1.95 6.14
N SER A 302 -13.42 0.73 6.51
CA SER A 302 -12.61 -0.46 6.33
C SER A 302 -12.26 -0.71 4.86
N GLN A 303 -13.24 -0.54 3.96
CA GLN A 303 -13.03 -0.72 2.53
C GLN A 303 -11.99 0.26 1.97
N ALA A 304 -12.09 1.54 2.33
CA ALA A 304 -11.16 2.57 1.90
C ALA A 304 -9.71 2.19 2.24
N LEU A 305 -9.48 1.80 3.48
CA LEU A 305 -8.14 1.43 3.95
C LEU A 305 -7.60 0.14 3.29
N ILE A 306 -8.45 -0.85 3.04
CA ILE A 306 -8.09 -2.05 2.28
C ILE A 306 -7.65 -1.67 0.87
N SER A 307 -8.38 -0.77 0.20
CA SER A 307 -8.02 -0.25 -1.12
C SER A 307 -6.69 0.52 -1.08
N GLY A 308 -6.50 1.39 -0.10
CA GLY A 308 -5.25 2.13 0.11
C GLY A 308 -4.05 1.21 0.33
N SER A 309 -4.25 0.09 1.03
CA SER A 309 -3.22 -0.95 1.21
C SER A 309 -2.79 -1.60 -0.11
N PHE A 310 -3.72 -1.83 -1.06
CA PHE A 310 -3.38 -2.35 -2.39
C PHE A 310 -2.55 -1.34 -3.19
N THR A 311 -2.90 -0.06 -3.12
CA THR A 311 -2.13 1.04 -3.75
C THR A 311 -0.73 1.12 -3.16
N LEU A 312 -0.61 1.03 -1.83
CA LEU A 312 0.66 1.07 -1.11
C LEU A 312 1.58 -0.10 -1.49
N ILE A 313 1.05 -1.33 -1.56
CA ILE A 313 1.81 -2.51 -2.01
C ILE A 313 2.23 -2.38 -3.48
N ASN A 314 1.37 -1.85 -4.34
CA ASN A 314 1.71 -1.62 -5.74
C ASN A 314 2.88 -0.63 -5.90
N GLU A 315 2.90 0.47 -5.13
CA GLU A 315 4.03 1.39 -5.11
C GLU A 315 5.28 0.77 -4.48
N ALA A 316 5.12 -0.05 -3.43
CA ALA A 316 6.22 -0.82 -2.84
C ALA A 316 6.87 -1.77 -3.84
N MET A 317 6.09 -2.44 -4.69
CA MET A 317 6.61 -3.30 -5.77
C MET A 317 7.43 -2.49 -6.78
N ARG A 318 6.96 -1.30 -7.18
CA ARG A 318 7.70 -0.41 -8.11
C ARG A 318 9.02 0.06 -7.53
N LEU A 319 9.08 0.28 -6.22
CA LEU A 319 10.29 0.66 -5.49
C LEU A 319 11.22 -0.51 -5.16
N ASN A 320 10.84 -1.75 -5.50
CA ASN A 320 11.52 -2.99 -5.12
C ASN A 320 11.57 -3.23 -3.60
N PHE A 321 10.55 -2.78 -2.86
CA PHE A 321 10.37 -3.09 -1.44
C PHE A 321 9.49 -4.32 -1.23
N TRP A 322 8.69 -4.73 -2.22
CA TRP A 322 7.78 -5.86 -2.08
C TRP A 322 7.96 -6.90 -3.20
N PRO A 323 7.76 -8.22 -2.93
CA PRO A 323 7.71 -9.25 -3.96
C PRO A 323 6.65 -8.98 -5.03
N LYS A 324 6.92 -9.43 -6.26
CA LYS A 324 5.93 -9.34 -7.34
C LYS A 324 4.73 -10.23 -6.98
N VAL A 325 3.55 -9.63 -6.93
CA VAL A 325 2.28 -10.32 -6.69
C VAL A 325 1.32 -10.09 -7.85
N LYS A 326 0.33 -10.98 -8.01
CA LYS A 326 -0.67 -10.88 -9.09
C LYS A 326 -1.59 -9.69 -8.81
N ILE A 327 -1.62 -8.74 -9.75
CA ILE A 327 -2.52 -7.59 -9.72
C ILE A 327 -3.67 -7.86 -10.69
N LYS A 328 -4.90 -7.66 -10.24
CA LYS A 328 -6.09 -7.59 -11.09
C LYS A 328 -6.59 -6.14 -11.10
N TYR A 329 -7.04 -5.67 -12.25
CA TYR A 329 -7.64 -4.34 -12.41
C TYR A 329 -9.14 -4.51 -12.70
N PRO A 330 -10.02 -4.41 -11.69
CA PRO A 330 -11.45 -4.60 -11.89
C PRO A 330 -12.07 -3.51 -12.77
N THR A 331 -11.47 -2.32 -12.85
CA THR A 331 -12.04 -1.15 -13.53
C THR A 331 -11.05 -0.42 -14.41
N GLU A 332 -11.55 0.55 -15.20
CA GLU A 332 -10.73 1.39 -16.09
C GLU A 332 -9.79 2.35 -15.36
N LEU A 333 -10.03 2.56 -14.06
CA LEU A 333 -9.25 3.48 -13.26
C LEU A 333 -8.06 2.74 -12.68
N LYS A 334 -6.85 3.18 -13.06
CA LYS A 334 -5.58 2.59 -12.63
C LYS A 334 -5.44 2.49 -11.10
N GLY A 335 -6.03 3.42 -10.34
CA GLY A 335 -5.99 3.40 -8.88
C GLY A 335 -6.80 2.27 -8.25
N GLN A 336 -7.82 1.72 -8.93
CA GLN A 336 -8.65 0.66 -8.35
C GLN A 336 -7.99 -0.70 -8.61
N LEU A 337 -7.08 -1.05 -7.71
CA LEU A 337 -6.27 -2.27 -7.73
C LEU A 337 -6.95 -3.35 -6.88
N TYR A 338 -6.89 -4.61 -7.32
CA TYR A 338 -7.21 -5.75 -6.46
C TYR A 338 -6.03 -6.72 -6.44
N ILE A 339 -5.50 -6.97 -5.25
CA ILE A 339 -4.36 -7.87 -5.02
C ILE A 339 -4.83 -9.03 -4.12
N PRO A 340 -5.17 -10.21 -4.68
CA PRO A 340 -5.78 -11.30 -3.92
C PRO A 340 -4.97 -11.76 -2.71
N SER A 341 -3.64 -11.85 -2.85
CA SER A 341 -2.77 -12.30 -1.76
C SER A 341 -2.77 -11.34 -0.57
N ILE A 342 -2.80 -10.03 -0.84
CA ILE A 342 -2.83 -9.00 0.20
C ILE A 342 -4.22 -8.94 0.84
N ASN A 343 -5.28 -9.10 0.05
CA ASN A 343 -6.65 -9.15 0.57
C ASN A 343 -6.83 -10.23 1.64
N TRP A 344 -6.37 -11.46 1.35
CA TRP A 344 -6.46 -12.55 2.30
C TRP A 344 -5.52 -12.40 3.48
N LEU A 345 -4.30 -11.87 3.26
CA LEU A 345 -3.38 -11.55 4.35
C LEU A 345 -4.01 -10.55 5.33
N LEU A 346 -4.60 -9.46 4.83
CA LEU A 346 -5.30 -8.47 5.64
C LEU A 346 -6.50 -9.10 6.36
N PHE A 347 -7.31 -9.93 5.68
CA PHE A 347 -8.44 -10.62 6.29
C PHE A 347 -8.03 -11.50 7.47
N PHE A 348 -7.04 -12.39 7.29
CA PHE A 348 -6.56 -13.25 8.38
C PHE A 348 -5.94 -12.43 9.52
N GLY A 349 -5.24 -11.34 9.20
CA GLY A 349 -4.77 -10.39 10.20
C GLY A 349 -5.91 -9.78 11.00
N CYS A 350 -6.96 -9.28 10.33
CA CYS A 350 -8.13 -8.70 10.97
C CYS A 350 -8.84 -9.71 11.89
N VAL A 351 -9.07 -10.93 11.42
CA VAL A 351 -9.67 -12.01 12.23
C VAL A 351 -8.80 -12.33 13.44
N GLY A 352 -7.47 -12.39 13.27
CA GLY A 352 -6.54 -12.59 14.38
C GLY A 352 -6.63 -11.50 15.46
N ILE A 353 -6.77 -10.23 15.05
CA ILE A 353 -6.96 -9.10 15.97
C ILE A 353 -8.30 -9.21 16.72
N VAL A 354 -9.40 -9.50 16.01
CA VAL A 354 -10.72 -9.65 16.63
C VAL A 354 -10.71 -10.78 17.67
N LEU A 355 -10.12 -11.93 17.34
CA LEU A 355 -10.03 -13.07 18.26
C LEU A 355 -9.07 -12.85 19.44
N HIS A 356 -8.08 -11.98 19.30
CA HIS A 356 -7.12 -11.71 20.38
C HIS A 356 -7.63 -10.69 21.39
N PHE A 357 -8.29 -9.62 20.92
CA PHE A 357 -8.70 -8.51 21.78
C PHE A 357 -10.18 -8.57 22.21
N GLU A 358 -11.03 -9.27 21.44
CA GLU A 358 -12.46 -9.51 21.67
C GLU A 358 -13.37 -8.25 21.69
N GLU A 359 -12.94 -7.18 22.37
CA GLU A 359 -13.65 -5.91 22.54
C GLU A 359 -12.87 -4.72 21.95
N SER A 360 -13.58 -3.68 21.54
CA SER A 360 -12.99 -2.48 20.94
C SER A 360 -12.12 -1.69 21.92
N SER A 361 -12.49 -1.65 23.21
CA SER A 361 -11.74 -1.00 24.28
C SER A 361 -10.32 -1.56 24.38
N ASN A 362 -10.18 -2.89 24.38
CA ASN A 362 -8.89 -3.56 24.41
C ASN A 362 -8.06 -3.25 23.15
N MET A 363 -8.71 -3.10 22.00
CA MET A 363 -8.04 -2.68 20.76
C MET A 363 -7.56 -1.23 20.83
N GLU A 364 -8.26 -0.31 21.50
CA GLU A 364 -7.86 1.10 21.64
C GLU A 364 -6.50 1.25 22.33
N HIS A 365 -6.18 0.40 23.32
CA HIS A 365 -4.87 0.39 23.99
C HIS A 365 -3.75 -0.10 23.06
N ALA A 366 -4.07 -1.04 22.17
CA ALA A 366 -3.12 -1.54 21.19
C ALA A 366 -2.90 -0.58 20.03
N TYR A 367 -3.95 0.17 19.69
CA TYR A 367 -4.03 1.01 18.52
C TYR A 367 -3.26 2.32 18.73
N GLY A 368 -2.35 2.63 17.80
CA GLY A 368 -1.71 3.96 17.77
C GLY A 368 -0.20 3.99 17.59
N LEU A 369 0.51 3.07 18.23
CA LEU A 369 1.97 3.16 18.30
C LEU A 369 2.61 3.02 16.90
N ALA A 370 2.13 2.09 16.08
CA ALA A 370 2.54 1.97 14.68
C ALA A 370 2.19 3.24 13.86
N ILE A 371 0.98 3.77 13.99
CA ILE A 371 0.52 4.94 13.21
C ILE A 371 1.37 6.17 13.52
N ILE A 372 1.67 6.42 14.80
CA ILE A 372 2.50 7.56 15.20
C ILE A 372 3.91 7.44 14.61
N LEU A 373 4.48 6.23 14.58
CA LEU A 373 5.74 6.00 13.87
C LEU A 373 5.62 6.37 12.39
N CYS A 374 4.53 6.00 11.73
CA CYS A 374 4.29 6.40 10.35
C CYS A 374 4.21 7.93 10.19
N MET A 375 3.49 8.62 11.09
CA MET A 375 3.37 10.08 11.07
C MET A 375 4.73 10.76 11.20
N ILE A 376 5.60 10.27 12.10
CA ILE A 376 6.97 10.76 12.29
C ILE A 376 7.78 10.53 11.02
N MET A 377 7.72 9.32 10.42
CA MET A 377 8.43 9.03 9.18
C MET A 377 7.96 9.92 8.03
N THR A 378 6.65 10.20 7.95
CA THR A 378 6.07 11.12 6.98
C THR A 378 6.56 12.54 7.21
N THR A 379 6.64 13.02 8.46
CA THR A 379 7.21 14.33 8.82
C THR A 379 8.68 14.45 8.39
N ILE A 380 9.48 13.40 8.61
CA ILE A 380 10.88 13.35 8.16
C ILE A 380 10.97 13.46 6.64
N LEU A 381 10.21 12.65 5.90
CA LEU A 381 10.23 12.69 4.43
C LEU A 381 9.70 14.03 3.88
N LEU A 382 8.69 14.61 4.52
CA LEU A 382 8.11 15.90 4.16
C LEU A 382 9.14 17.04 4.31
N ASN A 383 9.99 16.98 5.34
CA ASN A 383 11.09 17.94 5.52
C ASN A 383 11.99 17.97 4.27
N PHE A 384 12.44 16.81 3.79
CA PHE A 384 13.28 16.73 2.58
C PHE A 384 12.55 17.20 1.32
N TYR A 385 11.24 16.97 1.22
CA TYR A 385 10.43 17.52 0.14
C TYR A 385 10.40 19.06 0.15
N LEU A 386 10.23 19.68 1.31
CA LEU A 386 10.24 21.14 1.45
C LEU A 386 11.61 21.75 1.10
N ILE A 387 12.69 21.08 1.50
CA ILE A 387 14.08 21.45 1.13
C ILE A 387 14.24 21.40 -0.40
N MET A 388 13.79 20.33 -1.06
CA MET A 388 13.83 20.23 -2.52
C MET A 388 13.03 21.32 -3.24
N LYS A 389 11.92 21.77 -2.65
CA LYS A 389 11.09 22.87 -3.16
C LYS A 389 11.69 24.26 -2.86
N ARG A 390 12.87 24.33 -2.26
CA ARG A 390 13.57 25.57 -1.89
C ARG A 390 12.73 26.48 -0.98
N VAL A 391 11.91 25.89 -0.11
CA VAL A 391 11.26 26.64 0.96
C VAL A 391 12.34 27.14 1.92
N LYS A 392 12.23 28.39 2.38
CA LYS A 392 13.28 29.00 3.20
C LYS A 392 13.37 28.32 4.57
N LEU A 393 14.60 28.10 5.04
CA LEU A 393 14.89 27.30 6.23
C LEU A 393 14.18 27.81 7.50
N TYR A 394 14.01 29.12 7.64
CA TYR A 394 13.33 29.73 8.78
C TYR A 394 11.82 29.41 8.85
N PHE A 395 11.20 28.94 7.76
CA PHE A 395 9.84 28.38 7.79
C PHE A 395 9.85 26.87 8.05
N ILE A 396 10.85 26.16 7.52
CA ILE A 396 10.96 24.70 7.66
C ILE A 396 11.23 24.32 9.12
N VAL A 397 12.22 24.96 9.77
CA VAL A 397 12.65 24.57 11.12
C VAL A 397 11.51 24.67 12.13
N PRO A 398 10.79 25.81 12.29
CA PRO A 398 9.69 25.89 13.25
C PRO A 398 8.57 24.90 12.93
N LEU A 399 8.23 24.75 11.64
CA LEU A 399 7.17 23.85 11.20
C LEU A 399 7.46 22.39 11.57
N ILE A 400 8.66 21.90 11.25
CA ILE A 400 9.06 20.51 11.53
C ILE A 400 9.21 20.28 13.04
N THR A 401 9.80 21.23 13.76
CA THR A 401 9.94 21.14 15.23
C THR A 401 8.57 21.04 15.91
N ILE A 402 7.57 21.82 15.49
CA ILE A 402 6.21 21.75 16.05
C ILE A 402 5.59 20.38 15.83
N TYR A 403 5.65 19.83 14.60
CA TYR A 403 5.05 18.52 14.33
C TYR A 403 5.76 17.38 15.03
N LEU A 404 7.10 17.38 15.05
CA LEU A 404 7.87 16.39 15.80
C LEU A 404 7.57 16.47 17.30
N LEU A 405 7.42 17.67 17.87
CA LEU A 405 7.05 17.82 19.29
C LEU A 405 5.68 17.18 19.58
N ILE A 406 4.67 17.45 18.75
CA ILE A 406 3.32 16.89 18.89
C ILE A 406 3.36 15.35 18.75
N GLU A 407 4.02 14.85 17.71
CA GLU A 407 4.09 13.41 17.41
C GLU A 407 4.90 12.63 18.45
N LEU A 408 6.02 13.19 18.92
CA LEU A 408 6.80 12.59 20.01
C LEU A 408 6.04 12.62 21.33
N SER A 409 5.21 13.65 21.57
CA SER A 409 4.33 13.69 22.75
C SER A 409 3.27 12.58 22.68
N PHE A 410 2.65 12.38 21.51
CA PHE A 410 1.75 11.23 21.30
C PHE A 410 2.45 9.89 21.45
N LEU A 411 3.67 9.76 20.94
CA LEU A 411 4.46 8.54 21.08
C LEU A 411 4.77 8.25 22.55
N ALA A 412 5.23 9.26 23.30
CA ALA A 412 5.54 9.15 24.71
C ALA A 412 4.30 8.74 25.54
N ALA A 413 3.14 9.34 25.25
CA ALA A 413 1.89 8.97 25.92
C ALA A 413 1.49 7.51 25.62
N ASN A 414 1.64 7.05 24.36
CA ASN A 414 1.26 5.69 23.95
C ASN A 414 2.25 4.60 24.35
N ILE A 415 3.52 4.91 24.60
CA ILE A 415 4.52 3.91 25.04
C ILE A 415 4.10 3.26 26.37
N THR A 416 3.41 3.97 27.25
CA THR A 416 2.93 3.40 28.52
C THR A 416 1.93 2.25 28.33
N LYS A 417 1.17 2.29 27.23
CA LYS A 417 0.19 1.26 26.84
C LYS A 417 0.80 0.09 26.08
N PHE A 418 2.13 0.06 25.94
CA PHE A 418 2.82 -1.03 25.26
C PHE A 418 2.49 -2.39 25.87
N SER A 419 2.41 -2.47 27.21
CA SER A 419 2.06 -3.67 27.96
C SER A 419 0.57 -4.07 27.85
N GLU A 420 -0.31 -3.13 27.51
CA GLU A 420 -1.76 -3.31 27.44
C GLU A 420 -2.24 -3.79 26.05
N GLY A 421 -1.31 -3.99 25.11
CA GLY A 421 -1.61 -4.48 23.76
C GLY A 421 -0.86 -3.76 22.64
N GLY A 422 -0.24 -2.60 22.92
CA GLY A 422 0.49 -1.79 21.93
C GLY A 422 1.58 -2.55 21.18
N TYR A 423 2.15 -3.58 21.82
CA TYR A 423 3.16 -4.46 21.24
C TYR A 423 2.68 -5.23 20.00
N VAL A 424 1.39 -5.57 19.89
CA VAL A 424 0.85 -6.37 18.78
C VAL A 424 1.04 -5.65 17.45
N THR A 425 0.71 -4.36 17.41
CA THR A 425 0.76 -3.53 16.20
C THR A 425 2.20 -3.31 15.74
N LEU A 426 3.12 -3.18 16.70
CA LEU A 426 4.55 -3.11 16.45
C LEU A 426 5.13 -4.43 15.94
N ILE A 427 4.71 -5.58 16.47
CA ILE A 427 5.16 -6.88 15.96
C ILE A 427 4.74 -7.03 14.49
N ILE A 428 3.50 -6.69 14.17
CA ILE A 428 3.00 -6.71 12.78
C ILE A 428 3.84 -5.78 11.90
N ALA A 429 4.07 -4.54 12.33
CA ALA A 429 4.91 -3.59 11.61
C ALA A 429 6.35 -4.11 11.43
N MET A 430 6.96 -4.71 12.46
CA MET A 430 8.31 -5.26 12.43
C MET A 430 8.45 -6.44 11.47
N VAL A 431 7.44 -7.31 11.40
CA VAL A 431 7.40 -8.39 10.40
C VAL A 431 7.37 -7.81 8.98
N LEU A 432 6.53 -6.81 8.74
CA LEU A 432 6.43 -6.14 7.44
C LEU A 432 7.72 -5.38 7.07
N ILE A 433 8.33 -4.67 8.03
CA ILE A 433 9.64 -4.00 7.88
C ILE A 433 10.71 -5.03 7.49
N SER A 434 10.72 -6.18 8.16
CA SER A 434 11.67 -7.26 7.89
C SER A 434 11.53 -7.79 6.47
N ILE A 435 10.30 -8.08 6.01
CA ILE A 435 10.02 -8.52 4.64
C ILE A 435 10.50 -7.47 3.63
N MET A 436 10.16 -6.20 3.83
CA MET A 436 10.55 -5.12 2.92
C MET A 436 12.06 -4.89 2.87
N THR A 437 12.72 -4.93 4.03
CA THR A 437 14.17 -4.73 4.16
C THR A 437 14.94 -5.88 3.52
N ILE A 438 14.56 -7.13 3.81
CA ILE A 438 15.15 -8.33 3.19
C ILE A 438 15.02 -8.25 1.67
N TRP A 439 13.82 -7.92 1.17
CA TRP A 439 13.56 -7.84 -0.26
C TRP A 439 14.39 -6.73 -0.94
N TYR A 440 14.43 -5.55 -0.32
CA TYR A 440 15.22 -4.42 -0.83
C TYR A 440 16.72 -4.74 -0.86
N LEU A 441 17.27 -5.25 0.26
CA LEU A 441 18.70 -5.58 0.36
C LEU A 441 19.07 -6.69 -0.64
N ALA A 442 18.25 -7.73 -0.75
CA ALA A 442 18.47 -8.79 -1.73
C ALA A 442 18.40 -8.26 -3.17
N LYS A 443 17.52 -7.30 -3.48
CA LYS A 443 17.47 -6.66 -4.80
C LYS A 443 18.70 -5.77 -5.06
N LYS A 444 19.20 -5.07 -4.05
CA LYS A 444 20.42 -4.27 -4.13
C LYS A 444 21.64 -5.15 -4.41
N ILE A 445 21.79 -6.26 -3.67
CA ILE A 445 22.79 -7.29 -3.93
C ILE A 445 22.62 -7.79 -5.36
N ASN A 446 21.42 -8.26 -5.73
CA ASN A 446 21.14 -8.76 -7.09
C ASN A 446 21.50 -7.81 -8.23
N LYS A 447 21.30 -6.50 -8.05
CA LYS A 447 21.62 -5.49 -9.06
C LYS A 447 23.12 -5.38 -9.29
N ASN A 448 23.93 -5.44 -8.23
CA ASN A 448 25.39 -5.34 -8.33
C ASN A 448 26.00 -6.49 -9.15
N TYR A 449 25.34 -7.65 -9.19
CA TYR A 449 25.78 -8.83 -9.95
C TYR A 449 24.94 -9.07 -11.22
N THR A 450 24.18 -8.09 -11.68
CA THR A 450 23.52 -8.15 -13.00
C THR A 450 24.27 -7.23 -13.95
N LYS A 451 25.26 -7.78 -14.65
CA LYS A 451 26.02 -7.04 -15.66
C LYS A 451 25.22 -6.97 -16.96
N ILE A 452 25.12 -5.77 -17.52
CA ILE A 452 24.56 -5.53 -18.85
C ILE A 452 25.73 -5.43 -19.82
N VAL A 453 25.62 -6.13 -20.95
CA VAL A 453 26.61 -6.16 -22.02
C VAL A 453 25.99 -5.68 -23.32
N LYS A 454 26.83 -5.21 -24.25
CA LYS A 454 26.38 -4.82 -25.58
C LYS A 454 26.19 -6.05 -26.45
N ILE A 455 25.09 -6.10 -27.20
CA ILE A 455 24.81 -7.21 -28.12
C ILE A 455 25.83 -7.24 -29.26
N ASP A 456 26.35 -6.09 -29.67
CA ASP A 456 27.36 -5.96 -30.73
C ASP A 456 28.61 -6.81 -30.48
N ASP A 457 29.04 -6.93 -29.22
CA ASP A 457 30.22 -7.71 -28.83
C ASP A 457 30.04 -9.22 -29.10
N TYR A 458 28.79 -9.69 -29.23
CA TYR A 458 28.45 -11.10 -29.41
C TYR A 458 27.86 -11.42 -30.80
N LYS A 459 27.60 -10.42 -31.64
CA LYS A 459 26.94 -10.60 -32.95
C LYS A 459 27.64 -11.65 -33.82
N LYS A 460 28.96 -11.56 -33.93
CA LYS A 460 29.77 -12.48 -34.74
C LYS A 460 29.64 -13.92 -34.25
N VAL A 461 29.78 -14.12 -32.94
CA VAL A 461 29.73 -15.45 -32.32
C VAL A 461 28.34 -16.07 -32.44
N LEU A 462 27.27 -15.29 -32.26
CA LEU A 462 25.90 -15.80 -32.41
C LEU A 462 25.59 -16.23 -33.85
N LYS A 463 26.09 -15.48 -34.83
CA LYS A 463 25.95 -15.84 -36.25
C LYS A 463 26.71 -17.10 -36.61
N GLU A 464 27.96 -17.22 -36.14
CA GLU A 464 28.76 -18.44 -36.31
C GLU A 464 28.09 -19.64 -35.63
N LEU A 465 27.56 -19.47 -34.41
CA LEU A 465 26.85 -20.51 -33.67
C LEU A 465 25.55 -20.97 -34.36
N SER A 466 24.80 -20.07 -35.00
CA SER A 466 23.60 -20.41 -35.80
C SER A 466 23.96 -21.34 -36.96
N ALA A 467 25.09 -21.08 -37.63
CA ALA A 467 25.57 -21.83 -38.79
C ALA A 467 26.34 -23.12 -38.43
N ASP A 468 26.82 -23.26 -37.19
CA ASP A 468 27.67 -24.38 -36.79
C ASP A 468 26.91 -25.72 -36.68
N LEU A 469 27.02 -26.54 -37.72
CA LEU A 469 26.38 -27.85 -37.79
C LEU A 469 26.98 -28.89 -36.84
N SER A 470 28.18 -28.64 -36.27
CA SER A 470 28.81 -29.55 -35.30
C SER A 470 28.08 -29.57 -33.96
N ILE A 471 27.33 -28.50 -33.65
CA ILE A 471 26.56 -28.36 -32.42
C ILE A 471 25.12 -28.83 -32.70
N PRO A 472 24.59 -29.78 -31.91
CA PRO A 472 23.20 -30.21 -32.04
C PRO A 472 22.24 -29.03 -31.86
N LYS A 473 21.25 -28.92 -32.76
CA LYS A 473 20.24 -27.86 -32.71
C LYS A 473 19.43 -27.97 -31.42
N TYR A 474 19.34 -26.86 -30.69
CA TYR A 474 18.61 -26.79 -29.42
C TYR A 474 17.12 -26.44 -29.61
N ALA A 475 16.82 -25.56 -30.56
CA ALA A 475 15.48 -25.17 -31.02
C ALA A 475 15.60 -24.44 -32.37
N THR A 476 14.54 -24.40 -33.19
CA THR A 476 14.50 -23.51 -34.36
C THR A 476 14.41 -22.05 -33.93
N HIS A 477 13.48 -21.71 -33.04
CA HIS A 477 13.32 -20.36 -32.49
C HIS A 477 13.59 -20.33 -30.98
N LEU A 478 14.69 -19.70 -30.59
CA LEU A 478 15.09 -19.61 -29.19
C LEU A 478 14.79 -18.22 -28.63
N VAL A 479 13.86 -18.16 -27.66
CA VAL A 479 13.32 -16.90 -27.13
C VAL A 479 13.83 -16.64 -25.72
N TYR A 480 14.45 -15.48 -25.50
CA TYR A 480 14.89 -15.01 -24.19
C TYR A 480 14.15 -13.73 -23.80
N MET A 481 13.72 -13.67 -22.54
CA MET A 481 13.17 -12.45 -21.95
C MET A 481 14.31 -11.54 -21.48
N THR A 482 14.23 -10.25 -21.79
CA THR A 482 15.20 -9.23 -21.34
C THR A 482 14.53 -8.07 -20.60
N ASN A 483 15.19 -7.57 -19.56
CA ASN A 483 14.82 -6.33 -18.88
C ASN A 483 15.66 -5.13 -19.33
N ALA A 484 16.52 -5.29 -20.36
CA ALA A 484 17.33 -4.20 -20.88
C ALA A 484 16.45 -3.16 -21.60
N ASN A 485 16.52 -1.90 -21.17
CA ASN A 485 15.70 -0.82 -21.75
C ASN A 485 16.18 -0.41 -23.15
N ARG A 486 17.47 -0.58 -23.45
CA ARG A 486 18.06 -0.19 -24.73
C ARG A 486 18.15 -1.39 -25.65
N VAL A 487 17.88 -1.16 -26.93
CA VAL A 487 17.84 -2.18 -28.01
C VAL A 487 19.20 -2.87 -28.19
N ASP A 488 20.30 -2.17 -27.95
CA ASP A 488 21.69 -2.63 -28.12
C ASP A 488 22.26 -3.36 -26.88
N GLU A 489 21.47 -3.52 -25.82
CA GLU A 489 21.91 -4.08 -24.54
C GLU A 489 21.15 -5.35 -24.17
N ILE A 490 21.82 -6.24 -23.42
CA ILE A 490 21.22 -7.44 -22.84
C ILE A 490 21.93 -7.84 -21.55
N GLU A 491 21.25 -8.58 -20.66
CA GLU A 491 21.90 -9.13 -19.47
C GLU A 491 22.96 -10.20 -19.84
N GLU A 492 24.17 -10.08 -19.28
CA GLU A 492 25.31 -11.00 -19.53
C GLU A 492 24.95 -12.47 -19.31
N LYS A 493 24.08 -12.75 -18.33
CA LYS A 493 23.57 -14.10 -18.05
C LYS A 493 22.91 -14.77 -19.27
N VAL A 494 22.29 -13.99 -20.16
CA VAL A 494 21.66 -14.50 -21.38
C VAL A 494 22.74 -14.98 -22.35
N MET A 495 23.77 -14.17 -22.58
CA MET A 495 24.91 -14.54 -23.43
C MET A 495 25.69 -15.72 -22.84
N TYR A 496 25.94 -15.71 -21.53
CA TYR A 496 26.54 -16.86 -20.83
C TYR A 496 25.73 -18.14 -21.02
N SER A 497 24.39 -18.05 -20.93
CA SER A 497 23.50 -19.19 -21.14
C SER A 497 23.59 -19.74 -22.57
N ILE A 498 23.64 -18.87 -23.57
CA ILE A 498 23.72 -19.27 -24.99
C ILE A 498 25.09 -19.87 -25.30
N LEU A 499 26.18 -19.31 -24.76
CA LEU A 499 27.55 -19.60 -25.22
C LEU A 499 28.35 -20.54 -24.29
N GLN A 500 28.32 -20.35 -22.97
CA GLN A 500 29.34 -20.94 -22.07
C GLN A 500 28.89 -22.23 -21.34
N LYS A 501 27.60 -22.55 -21.29
CA LYS A 501 27.14 -23.85 -20.76
C LYS A 501 27.33 -24.94 -21.82
N ARG A 502 26.22 -25.54 -22.26
CA ARG A 502 26.17 -26.27 -23.53
C ARG A 502 25.73 -25.24 -24.58
N PRO A 503 26.56 -24.92 -25.59
CA PRO A 503 26.21 -23.95 -26.61
C PRO A 503 24.82 -24.24 -27.18
N LYS A 504 23.94 -23.24 -27.16
CA LYS A 504 22.54 -23.38 -27.56
C LYS A 504 22.36 -22.86 -28.97
N ARG A 505 22.73 -23.70 -29.94
CA ARG A 505 22.49 -23.41 -31.34
C ARG A 505 20.99 -23.32 -31.62
N ALA A 506 20.56 -22.20 -32.20
CA ALA A 506 19.24 -22.00 -32.76
C ALA A 506 19.32 -21.41 -34.17
N ASP A 507 18.29 -21.62 -34.98
CA ASP A 507 18.22 -21.02 -36.32
C ASP A 507 17.96 -19.52 -36.23
N ILE A 508 17.12 -19.10 -35.27
CA ILE A 508 16.82 -17.69 -34.98
C ILE A 508 16.73 -17.46 -33.47
N TYR A 509 17.43 -16.42 -33.01
CA TYR A 509 17.38 -15.93 -31.64
C TYR A 509 16.40 -14.76 -31.52
N TRP A 510 15.60 -14.75 -30.45
CA TRP A 510 14.62 -13.71 -30.17
C TRP A 510 14.82 -13.13 -28.78
N PHE A 511 15.00 -11.81 -28.70
CA PHE A 511 15.01 -11.09 -27.43
C PHE A 511 13.69 -10.37 -27.24
N VAL A 512 12.95 -10.74 -26.20
CA VAL A 512 11.62 -10.19 -25.93
C VAL A 512 11.66 -9.31 -24.69
N HIS A 513 11.26 -8.06 -24.87
CA HIS A 513 11.12 -7.09 -23.80
C HIS A 513 9.64 -6.71 -23.64
N VAL A 514 9.20 -6.50 -22.40
CA VAL A 514 7.82 -6.12 -22.11
C VAL A 514 7.82 -4.84 -21.29
N ASN A 515 7.31 -3.78 -21.90
CA ASN A 515 7.10 -2.48 -21.31
C ASN A 515 5.62 -2.29 -20.96
N ILE A 516 5.33 -2.07 -19.67
CA ILE A 516 3.96 -1.82 -19.20
C ILE A 516 3.72 -0.31 -19.16
N LEU A 517 2.84 0.16 -20.04
CA LEU A 517 2.48 1.55 -20.21
C LEU A 517 1.45 2.04 -19.18
N THR A 518 1.33 3.36 -19.07
CA THR A 518 0.33 4.02 -18.21
C THR A 518 -1.09 3.96 -18.76
N GLU A 519 -1.25 3.74 -20.07
CA GLU A 519 -2.54 3.64 -20.74
C GLU A 519 -3.15 2.25 -20.50
N PRO A 520 -4.49 2.10 -20.38
CA PRO A 520 -5.11 0.85 -19.94
C PRO A 520 -5.05 -0.29 -20.97
N TYR A 521 -5.38 0.00 -22.23
CA TYR A 521 -5.63 -1.00 -23.29
C TYR A 521 -4.66 -0.91 -24.48
N LYS A 522 -3.56 -0.20 -24.29
CA LYS A 522 -2.59 -0.01 -25.37
C LYS A 522 -1.92 -1.35 -25.70
N THR A 523 -1.92 -1.74 -26.97
CA THR A 523 -1.36 -3.01 -27.43
C THR A 523 -0.49 -2.76 -28.66
N GLU A 524 0.73 -2.29 -28.43
CA GLU A 524 1.70 -2.03 -29.50
C GLU A 524 2.90 -2.95 -29.36
N TYR A 525 3.54 -3.29 -30.47
CA TYR A 525 4.84 -3.95 -30.47
C TYR A 525 5.76 -3.24 -31.44
N LYS A 526 7.06 -3.38 -31.19
CA LYS A 526 8.12 -2.94 -32.10
C LYS A 526 9.08 -4.09 -32.31
N VAL A 527 9.34 -4.42 -33.57
CA VAL A 527 10.40 -5.36 -33.93
C VAL A 527 11.64 -4.55 -34.34
N SER A 528 12.81 -4.97 -33.86
CA SER A 528 14.11 -4.44 -34.24
C SER A 528 14.97 -5.59 -34.74
N GLU A 529 15.37 -5.52 -36.00
CA GLU A 529 16.31 -6.47 -36.60
C GLU A 529 17.74 -6.12 -36.13
N ILE A 530 18.41 -7.08 -35.49
CA ILE A 530 19.78 -6.89 -34.99
C ILE A 530 20.79 -7.56 -35.93
N ILE A 531 20.48 -8.78 -36.37
CA ILE A 531 21.20 -9.53 -37.40
C ILE A 531 20.15 -10.14 -38.32
N LYS A 532 20.20 -9.79 -39.61
CA LYS A 532 19.30 -10.31 -40.63
C LYS A 532 19.24 -11.84 -40.60
N ASP A 533 18.03 -12.38 -40.52
CA ASP A 533 17.71 -13.82 -40.53
C ASP A 533 18.28 -14.66 -39.36
N ASP A 534 18.90 -14.03 -38.36
CA ASP A 534 19.54 -14.73 -37.22
C ASP A 534 19.10 -14.19 -35.85
N LEU A 535 18.91 -12.87 -35.70
CA LEU A 535 18.65 -12.25 -34.38
C LEU A 535 17.71 -11.05 -34.46
N TYR A 536 16.58 -11.17 -33.77
CA TYR A 536 15.56 -10.13 -33.66
C TYR A 536 15.28 -9.77 -32.20
N ARG A 537 14.86 -8.52 -31.99
CA ARG A 537 14.31 -8.05 -30.72
C ARG A 537 12.86 -7.60 -30.90
N VAL A 538 11.99 -7.99 -29.97
CA VAL A 538 10.58 -7.59 -29.93
C VAL A 538 10.32 -6.85 -28.61
N ASP A 539 9.97 -5.58 -28.69
CA ASP A 539 9.53 -4.78 -27.55
C ASP A 539 8.00 -4.69 -27.57
N PHE A 540 7.33 -5.31 -26.59
CA PHE A 540 5.89 -5.17 -26.37
C PHE A 540 5.62 -3.96 -25.49
N ASN A 541 4.74 -3.06 -25.94
CA ASN A 541 4.24 -1.91 -25.21
C ASN A 541 2.78 -2.15 -24.84
N LEU A 542 2.57 -2.73 -23.67
CA LEU A 542 1.26 -3.21 -23.21
C LEU A 542 0.68 -2.26 -22.16
N GLY A 543 -0.61 -1.98 -22.25
CA GLY A 543 -1.34 -1.24 -21.25
C GLY A 543 -1.47 -2.02 -19.95
N PHE A 544 -1.68 -1.33 -18.83
CA PHE A 544 -1.68 -1.98 -17.51
C PHE A 544 -2.84 -2.97 -17.29
N ARG A 545 -3.92 -2.91 -18.08
CA ARG A 545 -5.03 -3.89 -18.03
C ARG A 545 -4.87 -5.03 -19.03
N GLU A 546 -3.95 -4.90 -19.98
CA GLU A 546 -3.73 -5.94 -20.97
C GLU A 546 -3.07 -7.15 -20.32
N PRO A 547 -3.66 -8.35 -20.45
CA PRO A 547 -3.04 -9.54 -19.89
C PRO A 547 -1.73 -9.80 -20.63
N THR A 548 -0.66 -9.98 -19.88
CA THR A 548 0.66 -10.37 -20.39
C THR A 548 0.61 -11.82 -20.89
N LYS A 549 0.00 -12.04 -22.05
CA LYS A 549 -0.07 -13.34 -22.74
C LYS A 549 1.03 -13.40 -23.79
N ILE A 550 2.29 -13.33 -23.35
CA ILE A 550 3.43 -13.14 -24.27
C ILE A 550 3.53 -14.29 -25.28
N SER A 551 3.25 -15.54 -24.89
CA SER A 551 3.26 -16.66 -25.86
C SER A 551 2.27 -16.46 -27.01
N LEU A 552 1.09 -15.91 -26.76
CA LEU A 552 0.08 -15.65 -27.79
C LEU A 552 0.40 -14.39 -28.60
N MET A 553 0.77 -13.31 -27.92
CA MET A 553 1.14 -12.05 -28.58
C MET A 553 2.36 -12.24 -29.49
N PHE A 554 3.35 -13.01 -29.04
CA PHE A 554 4.52 -13.34 -29.83
C PHE A 554 4.17 -14.15 -31.08
N LYS A 555 3.24 -15.12 -31.00
CA LYS A 555 2.74 -15.84 -32.18
C LYS A 555 2.11 -14.89 -33.21
N GLU A 556 1.39 -13.86 -32.77
CA GLU A 556 0.81 -12.85 -33.68
C GLU A 556 1.88 -11.95 -34.33
N VAL A 557 2.90 -11.53 -33.56
CA VAL A 557 4.06 -10.79 -34.12
C VAL A 557 4.74 -11.60 -35.21
N ILE A 558 4.98 -12.89 -34.95
CA ILE A 558 5.59 -13.79 -35.92
C ILE A 558 4.75 -13.90 -37.20
N LYS A 559 3.41 -14.08 -37.09
CA LYS A 559 2.52 -14.13 -38.26
C LYS A 559 2.59 -12.86 -39.10
N ASP A 560 2.63 -11.68 -38.46
CA ASP A 560 2.75 -10.39 -39.14
C ASP A 560 4.08 -10.28 -39.90
N MET A 561 5.20 -10.64 -39.26
CA MET A 561 6.53 -10.62 -39.88
C MET A 561 6.61 -11.57 -41.09
N VAL A 562 6.04 -12.78 -40.99
CA VAL A 562 5.98 -13.73 -42.11
C VAL A 562 5.16 -13.19 -43.27
N LYS A 563 4.00 -12.57 -42.98
CA LYS A 563 3.15 -11.96 -44.02
C LYS A 563 3.85 -10.82 -44.77
N LYS A 564 4.75 -10.10 -44.09
CA LYS A 564 5.57 -9.03 -44.69
C LYS A 564 6.85 -9.54 -45.35
N GLY A 565 7.17 -10.84 -45.24
CA GLY A 565 8.40 -11.42 -45.75
C GLY A 565 9.65 -11.00 -44.98
N GLU A 566 9.51 -10.55 -43.72
CA GLU A 566 10.62 -10.09 -42.87
C GLU A 566 11.36 -11.25 -42.18
N VAL A 567 10.70 -12.40 -42.03
CA VAL A 567 11.28 -13.61 -41.42
C VAL A 567 10.66 -14.87 -42.01
N ASP A 568 11.48 -15.91 -42.17
CA ASP A 568 11.03 -17.27 -42.46
C ASP A 568 11.00 -18.11 -41.18
N ILE A 569 9.82 -18.64 -40.85
CA ILE A 569 9.58 -19.50 -39.67
C ILE A 569 9.43 -20.98 -40.01
N THR A 570 9.58 -21.34 -41.28
CA THR A 570 9.56 -22.75 -41.66
C THR A 570 10.72 -23.46 -40.97
N SER A 571 10.43 -24.68 -40.52
CA SER A 571 11.45 -25.48 -39.87
C SER A 571 12.61 -25.71 -40.82
N ARG A 572 13.85 -25.47 -40.39
CA ARG A 572 15.05 -25.83 -41.17
C ARG A 572 15.41 -27.33 -41.06
N TYR A 573 14.56 -28.15 -40.45
CA TYR A 573 14.70 -29.61 -40.53
C TYR A 573 14.21 -30.08 -41.90
N GLU A 574 15.02 -30.87 -42.61
CA GLU A 574 14.75 -31.23 -44.01
C GLU A 574 13.37 -31.89 -44.22
N SER A 575 12.96 -32.77 -43.30
CA SER A 575 11.65 -33.44 -43.34
C SER A 575 10.47 -32.50 -43.07
N LEU A 576 10.66 -31.48 -42.24
CA LEU A 576 9.62 -30.53 -41.84
C LEU A 576 9.53 -29.35 -42.81
N ASN A 577 10.67 -28.89 -43.33
CA ASN A 577 10.76 -27.88 -44.36
C ASN A 577 10.01 -28.32 -45.63
N LYS A 578 10.25 -29.56 -46.07
CA LYS A 578 9.55 -30.17 -47.23
C LYS A 578 8.02 -30.17 -47.08
N ASN A 579 7.51 -30.16 -45.85
CA ASN A 579 6.09 -30.17 -45.53
C ASN A 579 5.55 -28.80 -45.07
N ASN A 580 6.35 -27.72 -45.18
CA ASN A 580 5.99 -26.37 -44.72
C ASN A 580 5.56 -26.32 -43.23
N ILE A 581 6.14 -27.17 -42.39
CA ILE A 581 5.84 -27.22 -40.96
C ILE A 581 6.64 -26.12 -40.24
N ILE A 582 5.97 -25.39 -39.35
CA ILE A 582 6.55 -24.30 -38.54
C ILE A 582 7.58 -24.86 -37.56
N GLY A 583 8.69 -24.14 -37.37
CA GLY A 583 9.73 -24.48 -36.39
C GLY A 583 9.24 -24.49 -34.94
N ASP A 584 9.97 -25.19 -34.06
CA ASP A 584 9.68 -25.20 -32.63
C ASP A 584 10.12 -23.90 -31.94
N PHE A 585 9.31 -23.43 -30.98
CA PHE A 585 9.59 -22.25 -30.17
C PHE A 585 9.91 -22.67 -28.74
N LYS A 586 11.04 -22.19 -28.24
CA LYS A 586 11.50 -22.50 -26.88
C LYS A 586 11.84 -21.23 -26.12
N PHE A 587 11.05 -20.95 -25.08
CA PHE A 587 11.26 -19.82 -24.18
C PHE A 587 12.24 -20.23 -23.08
N VAL A 588 13.32 -19.48 -22.89
CA VAL A 588 14.29 -19.72 -21.83
C VAL A 588 14.21 -18.61 -20.79
N LEU A 589 13.79 -18.98 -19.57
CA LEU A 589 13.76 -18.09 -18.42
C LEU A 589 14.95 -18.39 -17.51
N SER A 590 15.65 -17.34 -17.06
CA SER A 590 16.80 -17.49 -16.18
C SER A 590 16.42 -17.19 -14.73
N GLU A 591 16.27 -18.23 -13.92
CA GLU A 591 16.08 -18.10 -12.48
C GLU A 591 17.41 -18.14 -11.74
N LYS A 592 17.70 -17.07 -10.99
CA LYS A 592 18.85 -17.06 -10.09
C LYS A 592 18.61 -17.96 -8.89
N PHE A 593 19.64 -18.71 -8.49
CA PHE A 593 19.72 -19.40 -7.20
C PHE A 593 21.06 -19.06 -6.53
N LEU A 594 21.14 -19.16 -5.21
CA LEU A 594 22.39 -18.94 -4.50
C LEU A 594 23.34 -20.12 -4.75
N SER A 595 24.54 -19.88 -5.31
CA SER A 595 25.53 -20.95 -5.48
C SER A 595 26.15 -21.33 -4.14
N ASN A 596 26.47 -22.61 -3.95
CA ASN A 596 27.28 -23.08 -2.81
C ASN A 596 28.70 -22.51 -2.84
N ASP A 597 29.18 -22.10 -4.02
CA ASP A 597 30.50 -21.49 -4.21
C ASP A 597 30.56 -20.02 -3.79
N SER A 598 29.47 -19.46 -3.24
CA SER A 598 29.43 -18.08 -2.79
C SER A 598 30.01 -17.98 -1.38
N ASP A 599 31.07 -17.20 -1.20
CA ASP A 599 31.60 -16.90 0.13
C ASP A 599 30.89 -15.66 0.70
N LEU A 600 29.67 -15.88 1.20
CA LEU A 600 28.84 -14.81 1.73
C LEU A 600 29.21 -14.47 3.18
N LEU A 601 29.27 -13.16 3.46
CA LEU A 601 29.23 -12.67 4.83
C LEU A 601 27.96 -13.20 5.51
N TRP A 602 28.04 -13.50 6.82
CA TRP A 602 26.95 -14.12 7.57
C TRP A 602 25.60 -13.37 7.39
N HIS A 603 25.63 -12.04 7.41
CA HIS A 603 24.42 -11.22 7.24
C HIS A 603 23.83 -11.32 5.83
N GLU A 604 24.66 -11.39 4.79
CA GLU A 604 24.21 -11.58 3.41
C GLU A 604 23.60 -12.96 3.20
N LYS A 605 24.17 -14.00 3.83
CA LYS A 605 23.62 -15.36 3.82
C LYS A 605 22.21 -15.39 4.42
N LEU A 606 22.00 -14.73 5.56
CA LEU A 606 20.69 -14.62 6.20
C LEU A 606 19.68 -13.89 5.31
N ILE A 607 20.07 -12.76 4.71
CA ILE A 607 19.23 -11.98 3.78
C ILE A 607 18.86 -12.82 2.55
N MET A 608 19.84 -13.47 1.91
CA MET A 608 19.61 -14.21 0.66
C MET A 608 18.76 -15.47 0.89
N ASN A 609 18.99 -16.21 1.97
CA ASN A 609 18.16 -17.37 2.32
C ASN A 609 16.70 -16.95 2.59
N SER A 610 16.50 -15.88 3.37
CA SER A 610 15.17 -15.34 3.65
C SER A 610 14.50 -14.83 2.38
N TYR A 611 15.25 -14.16 1.50
CA TYR A 611 14.77 -13.72 0.19
C TYR A 611 14.26 -14.89 -0.66
N PHE A 612 15.01 -16.00 -0.75
CA PHE A 612 14.57 -17.17 -1.52
C PHE A 612 13.35 -17.87 -0.90
N LEU A 613 13.19 -17.84 0.42
CA LEU A 613 11.99 -18.34 1.09
C LEU A 613 10.76 -17.48 0.75
N ILE A 614 10.89 -16.15 0.84
CA ILE A 614 9.82 -15.21 0.47
C ILE A 614 9.50 -15.30 -1.03
N LYS A 615 10.52 -15.49 -1.89
CA LYS A 615 10.35 -15.62 -3.34
C LYS A 615 9.47 -16.81 -3.72
N LYS A 616 9.44 -17.90 -2.95
CA LYS A 616 8.53 -19.04 -3.20
C LYS A 616 7.06 -18.67 -3.09
N LEU A 617 6.72 -17.65 -2.28
CA LEU A 617 5.37 -17.12 -2.14
C LEU A 617 5.02 -16.06 -3.21
N SER A 618 6.02 -15.60 -3.96
CA SER A 618 5.84 -14.58 -5.00
C SER A 618 5.37 -15.17 -6.34
N LEU A 619 4.80 -14.34 -7.20
CA LEU A 619 4.39 -14.75 -8.54
C LEU A 619 5.62 -15.15 -9.37
N SER A 620 5.62 -16.36 -9.94
CA SER A 620 6.70 -16.83 -10.80
C SER A 620 6.81 -16.00 -12.08
N GLU A 621 8.01 -15.88 -12.65
CA GLU A 621 8.21 -15.11 -13.88
C GLU A 621 7.43 -15.70 -15.06
N GLU A 622 7.35 -17.04 -15.14
CA GLU A 622 6.55 -17.76 -16.13
C GLU A 622 5.07 -17.35 -16.09
N SER A 623 4.47 -17.39 -14.89
CA SER A 623 3.07 -16.99 -14.71
C SER A 623 2.85 -15.48 -14.90
N ALA A 624 3.86 -14.66 -14.58
CA ALA A 624 3.80 -13.22 -14.77
C ALA A 624 3.81 -12.82 -16.26
N PHE A 625 4.51 -13.57 -17.12
CA PHE A 625 4.54 -13.35 -18.57
C PHE A 625 3.51 -14.17 -19.36
N GLY A 626 2.67 -14.96 -18.67
CA GLY A 626 1.63 -15.78 -19.29
C GLY A 626 2.18 -16.71 -20.36
N LEU A 627 3.31 -17.35 -20.07
CA LEU A 627 3.97 -18.27 -20.99
C LEU A 627 3.38 -19.69 -20.85
N ASP A 628 3.28 -20.41 -21.98
CA ASP A 628 2.81 -21.79 -22.00
C ASP A 628 3.89 -22.74 -21.44
N SER A 629 3.56 -23.48 -20.37
CA SER A 629 4.53 -24.32 -19.63
C SER A 629 5.20 -25.40 -20.48
N SER A 630 4.54 -25.88 -21.53
CA SER A 630 5.10 -26.85 -22.48
C SER A 630 6.27 -26.32 -23.30
N SER A 631 6.37 -25.00 -23.45
CA SER A 631 7.36 -24.33 -24.31
C SER A 631 8.42 -23.56 -23.50
N VAL A 632 8.33 -23.58 -22.17
CA VAL A 632 9.24 -22.86 -21.26
C VAL A 632 10.27 -23.80 -20.68
N LYS A 633 11.54 -23.41 -20.78
CA LYS A 633 12.66 -24.01 -20.05
C LYS A 633 13.16 -23.02 -19.01
N ILE A 634 12.99 -23.39 -17.73
CA ILE A 634 13.60 -22.67 -16.63
C ILE A 634 15.05 -23.12 -16.49
N GLU A 635 15.98 -22.18 -16.66
CA GLU A 635 17.38 -22.38 -16.37
C GLU A 635 17.77 -21.74 -15.06
N LYS A 636 18.43 -22.55 -14.23
CA LYS A 636 19.05 -22.08 -13.00
C LYS A 636 20.39 -21.43 -13.32
N PHE A 637 20.58 -20.21 -12.84
CA PHE A 637 21.84 -19.48 -12.94
C PHE A 637 22.43 -19.34 -11.53
N PRO A 638 23.63 -19.91 -11.28
CA PRO A 638 24.28 -19.77 -9.99
C PRO A 638 24.65 -18.30 -9.81
N MET A 639 24.12 -17.70 -8.76
CA MET A 639 24.58 -16.41 -8.31
C MET A 639 25.77 -16.67 -7.38
N VAL A 640 26.99 -16.50 -7.91
CA VAL A 640 28.23 -16.58 -7.14
C VAL A 640 28.51 -15.18 -6.59
N LEU A 641 28.34 -15.03 -5.28
CA LEU A 641 28.62 -13.81 -4.55
C LEU A 641 29.95 -14.00 -3.83
N HIS A 642 30.96 -13.18 -4.13
CA HIS A 642 32.35 -13.34 -3.66
C HIS A 642 32.92 -14.72 -4.01
N ALA A 643 33.56 -14.83 -5.19
CA ALA A 643 34.23 -16.07 -5.56
C ALA A 643 35.43 -16.33 -4.61
N PRO A 644 35.60 -17.55 -4.07
CA PRO A 644 36.70 -17.85 -3.16
C PRO A 644 38.05 -17.68 -3.87
N GLU A 645 38.93 -16.84 -3.31
CA GLU A 645 40.21 -16.49 -3.93
C GLU A 645 41.20 -17.66 -4.00
N ASN A 646 41.13 -18.61 -3.07
CA ASN A 646 41.98 -19.80 -3.10
C ASN A 646 41.36 -20.94 -2.29
N ILE A 647 40.91 -22.00 -2.97
CA ILE A 647 40.56 -23.25 -2.31
C ILE A 647 41.90 -23.96 -2.11
N GLY A 648 42.42 -24.00 -0.88
CA GLY A 648 43.73 -24.56 -0.52
C GLY A 648 43.89 -26.06 -0.80
N LEU A 649 43.73 -26.46 -2.06
CA LEU A 649 43.81 -27.81 -2.55
C LEU A 649 45.28 -28.15 -2.78
N THR A 650 45.80 -29.04 -1.97
CA THR A 650 47.11 -29.64 -2.19
C THR A 650 46.93 -30.89 -3.05
N ARG A 651 47.47 -30.85 -4.27
CA ARG A 651 47.47 -32.02 -5.16
C ARG A 651 48.40 -33.08 -4.56
N VAL A 652 47.82 -34.13 -4.00
CA VAL A 652 48.57 -35.35 -3.62
C VAL A 652 49.04 -36.03 -4.91
N LYS A 653 50.32 -36.36 -4.98
CA LYS A 653 50.93 -37.02 -6.15
C LYS A 653 50.61 -38.50 -6.18
#